data_AF-A0A5D2JC85-F1
#
_entry.id   AF-A0A5D2JC85-F1
#
_cell.length_a   1.000
_cell.length_b   1.000
_cell.length_c   1.000
_cell.angle_alpha   90.00
_cell.angle_beta   90.00
_cell.angle_gamma   90.00
#
_symmetry.space_group_name_H-M   'P 1'
#
loop_
_entity.id
_entity.type
_entity.pdbx_description
1 polymer ?
#
loop_
_entity_poly.entity_id
_entity_poly.type
_entity_poly.pdbx_seq_one_letter_code
_entity_poly.pdbx_strand_id
1 'polypeptide(L)'
;MNLKNEFGSGKRSMVGPLLIRLRDLGLLVTGLENVSPSMSRAVIEAFIRLHEKGLIYQGSYMVNWSPKLQTAVSDLEVEYSEEPGTLYYIKYRVAGGSRSDFLTIATTRPETLFGDVAIAVHPQDERYSKYVGKMAIVPMTYGRHVPIISDKYVDKDFGTGVLKISPGHDHNDYVLARKLGLPILNVMNKDGTLNEVAGLYCGLDRFEARKKLWSDLEETDLAVKMEPHSLRVPRSQRGGEVIEPLVSKQWFVTMQPLAEKALLAVEKGELTIIPERFEKIYNHWLTNIKDWCISRQLWWGHRIPVWYIVGNDCEEEYIVARSAEEALMRARDKYGKDVEVYQDPDVLDTWFSSALWPFSTLGWPDELAEDFKRFYPTTMLETGHDILFFWVARMVMMGIEFTGTVPFSYVYLHGLIRDSQGRKMSKTLGNVIDPLDTIKEFGTDALRFTLALGTSGQDLNLSTERLTANKAFTNKLWNAGKFLLQVLPNRDNVSGWQNIEACKFNTEGYLLRLPLPECWVVSKLHMLIDAVTESYNKFFFGDVGREIYDFFWGDFADWYIEASKARIYHSGDDSVALVAQTVLLYVFENILKLLHPFMPFVTEELWQALPNRREALIISSWPQTALPRSTDLVKRFENLQALEEKEVLALLSKLDLDNIHFADSPPEDAKQSVHLIASEGLEAYLPLADMVDISAEVQRLTKRLSKMQTEYEGLKARLNSPKFIEKAPKDVVRGVQEKAAEAEEKINLTKNRLALLKSTVMLLQ
;
A
#
# COMPACT_ATOMS: atom_id res chain seq x y z
N MET A 1 -0.51 43.67 12.58
CA MET A 1 0.44 43.55 11.44
C MET A 1 1.70 42.72 11.77
N ASN A 2 1.72 41.88 12.82
CA ASN A 2 2.90 41.08 13.21
C ASN A 2 2.68 39.55 13.27
N LEU A 3 1.54 39.02 12.81
CA LEU A 3 1.24 37.57 12.83
C LEU A 3 1.51 36.85 11.49
N LYS A 4 1.80 37.58 10.41
CA LYS A 4 2.09 36.97 9.09
C LYS A 4 3.46 36.28 9.00
N ASN A 5 4.42 36.62 9.87
CA ASN A 5 5.77 36.06 9.83
C ASN A 5 5.97 34.81 10.70
N GLU A 6 5.10 34.54 11.68
CA GLU A 6 5.26 33.39 12.59
C GLU A 6 4.65 32.08 12.04
N PHE A 7 3.58 32.13 11.24
CA PHE A 7 3.02 30.91 10.64
C PHE A 7 3.85 30.37 9.47
N GLY A 8 4.52 31.25 8.72
CA GLY A 8 5.47 30.86 7.67
C GLY A 8 6.74 30.21 8.21
N SER A 9 7.16 30.53 9.43
CA SER A 9 8.37 29.96 10.06
C SER A 9 8.15 28.54 10.60
N GLY A 10 6.94 28.22 11.10
CA GLY A 10 6.60 26.90 11.65
C GLY A 10 6.53 25.75 10.62
N LYS A 11 6.23 26.03 9.34
CA LYS A 11 6.35 25.02 8.27
C LYS A 11 7.75 24.97 7.67
N ARG A 12 8.44 26.11 7.52
CA ARG A 12 9.87 26.12 7.15
C ARG A 12 10.71 25.31 8.13
N SER A 13 10.38 25.32 9.43
CA SER A 13 11.04 24.50 10.45
C SER A 13 10.73 23.00 10.37
N MET A 14 9.70 22.57 9.63
CA MET A 14 9.38 21.14 9.41
C MET A 14 9.82 20.63 8.03
N VAL A 15 9.74 21.46 6.99
CA VAL A 15 10.16 21.08 5.61
C VAL A 15 11.67 20.91 5.53
N GLY A 16 12.46 21.78 6.21
CA GLY A 16 13.91 21.66 6.26
C GLY A 16 14.37 20.29 6.80
N PRO A 17 13.97 19.91 8.02
CA PRO A 17 14.28 18.59 8.58
C PRO A 17 13.75 17.41 7.74
N LEU A 18 12.59 17.54 7.08
CA LEU A 18 12.09 16.51 6.17
C LEU A 18 13.00 16.33 4.95
N LEU A 19 13.42 17.43 4.31
CA LEU A 19 14.35 17.38 3.18
C LEU A 19 15.72 16.81 3.59
N ILE A 20 16.18 17.11 4.80
CA ILE A 20 17.40 16.50 5.37
C ILE A 20 17.20 14.98 5.52
N ARG A 21 16.09 14.54 6.14
CA ARG A 21 15.76 13.11 6.28
C ARG A 21 15.71 12.39 4.93
N LEU A 22 15.10 12.99 3.91
CA LEU A 22 15.01 12.41 2.56
C LEU A 22 16.40 12.32 1.90
N ARG A 23 17.25 13.33 2.09
CA ARG A 23 18.65 13.30 1.60
C ARG A 23 19.49 12.26 2.34
N ASP A 24 19.36 12.14 3.66
CA ASP A 24 20.05 11.15 4.48
C ASP A 24 19.61 9.72 4.14
N LEU A 25 18.38 9.57 3.64
CA LEU A 25 17.87 8.34 3.04
C LEU A 25 18.38 8.10 1.62
N GLY A 26 19.15 9.02 1.02
CA GLY A 26 19.69 8.88 -0.34
C GLY A 26 18.66 9.15 -1.45
N LEU A 27 17.66 9.99 -1.19
CA LEU A 27 16.69 10.43 -2.20
C LEU A 27 17.12 11.76 -2.83
N LEU A 28 17.12 11.80 -4.15
CA LEU A 28 17.32 13.01 -4.94
C LEU A 28 15.96 13.72 -5.13
N VAL A 29 15.66 14.71 -4.28
CA VAL A 29 14.39 15.44 -4.30
C VAL A 29 14.61 16.90 -4.72
N THR A 30 13.93 17.34 -5.78
CA THR A 30 13.95 18.73 -6.28
C THR A 30 12.83 19.56 -5.65
N GLY A 31 12.87 19.73 -4.32
CA GLY A 31 11.97 20.63 -3.57
C GLY A 31 10.60 20.05 -3.19
N LEU A 32 9.96 20.66 -2.18
CA LEU A 32 8.63 20.29 -1.67
C LEU A 32 7.87 21.57 -1.31
N GLU A 33 6.94 22.04 -2.16
CA GLU A 33 6.10 23.20 -1.84
C GLU A 33 4.66 23.04 -2.36
N ASN A 34 3.70 22.85 -1.44
CA ASN A 34 2.27 22.72 -1.76
C ASN A 34 1.54 24.08 -1.76
N VAL A 35 2.15 25.15 -1.24
CA VAL A 35 1.58 26.51 -1.22
C VAL A 35 2.61 27.49 -1.75
N SER A 36 2.91 27.36 -3.03
CA SER A 36 3.65 28.37 -3.79
C SER A 36 2.65 29.25 -4.58
N PRO A 37 3.08 30.43 -5.09
CA PRO A 37 2.27 31.23 -5.98
C PRO A 37 1.81 30.46 -7.24
N SER A 38 2.65 29.58 -7.80
CA SER A 38 2.27 28.76 -8.96
C SER A 38 1.19 27.73 -8.60
N MET A 39 1.33 27.03 -7.47
CA MET A 39 0.32 26.06 -7.02
C MET A 39 -1.01 26.74 -6.69
N SER A 40 -0.97 27.93 -6.08
CA SER A 40 -2.18 28.68 -5.76
C SER A 40 -2.94 29.11 -7.03
N ARG A 41 -2.23 29.48 -8.11
CA ARG A 41 -2.86 29.76 -9.41
C ARG A 41 -3.53 28.53 -10.00
N ALA A 42 -2.90 27.36 -9.93
CA ALA A 42 -3.50 26.11 -10.37
C ALA A 42 -4.81 25.80 -9.62
N VAL A 43 -4.79 25.94 -8.30
CA VAL A 43 -5.98 25.69 -7.47
C VAL A 43 -7.14 26.63 -7.81
N ILE A 44 -6.84 27.93 -7.96
CA ILE A 44 -7.86 28.93 -8.35
C ILE A 44 -8.42 28.60 -9.75
N GLU A 45 -7.56 28.29 -10.72
CA GLU A 45 -7.97 27.95 -12.08
C GLU A 45 -8.85 26.68 -12.10
N ALA A 46 -8.47 25.64 -11.34
CA ALA A 46 -9.24 24.41 -11.22
C ALA A 46 -10.65 24.68 -10.66
N PHE A 47 -10.75 25.47 -9.59
CA PHE A 47 -12.04 25.84 -9.02
C PHE A 47 -12.93 26.55 -10.04
N ILE A 48 -12.38 27.56 -10.74
CA ILE A 48 -13.14 28.35 -11.71
C ILE A 48 -13.63 27.48 -12.86
N ARG A 49 -12.76 26.64 -13.45
CA ARG A 49 -13.14 25.77 -14.57
C ARG A 49 -14.23 24.76 -14.18
N LEU A 50 -14.18 24.21 -12.96
CA LEU A 50 -15.22 23.30 -12.46
C LEU A 50 -16.54 24.04 -12.20
N HIS A 51 -16.46 25.26 -11.66
CA HIS A 51 -17.63 26.12 -11.45
C HIS A 51 -18.30 26.52 -12.76
N GLU A 52 -17.53 26.94 -13.77
CA GLU A 52 -18.01 27.27 -15.11
C GLU A 52 -18.69 26.08 -15.81
N LYS A 53 -18.26 24.85 -15.49
CA LYS A 53 -18.90 23.60 -15.96
C LYS A 53 -20.14 23.20 -15.15
N GLY A 54 -20.50 23.95 -14.12
CA GLY A 54 -21.61 23.63 -13.21
C GLY A 54 -21.34 22.44 -12.29
N LEU A 55 -20.08 22.01 -12.17
CA LEU A 55 -19.69 20.90 -11.29
C LEU A 55 -19.41 21.37 -9.85
N ILE A 56 -19.19 22.67 -9.63
CA ILE A 56 -19.11 23.24 -8.28
C ILE A 56 -20.40 23.99 -7.96
N TYR A 57 -20.97 23.69 -6.81
CA TYR A 57 -22.17 24.36 -6.31
C TYR A 57 -22.08 24.59 -4.79
N GLN A 58 -22.86 25.55 -4.29
CA GLN A 58 -23.07 25.75 -2.87
C GLN A 58 -24.40 25.11 -2.46
N GLY A 59 -24.39 24.34 -1.37
CA GLY A 59 -25.59 23.66 -0.88
C GLY A 59 -25.62 23.58 0.65
N SER A 60 -26.82 23.55 1.23
CA SER A 60 -27.00 23.20 2.63
C SER A 60 -27.07 21.68 2.77
N TYR A 61 -26.10 21.11 3.47
CA TYR A 61 -26.00 19.67 3.66
C TYR A 61 -25.65 19.36 5.11
N MET A 62 -25.99 18.15 5.57
CA MET A 62 -25.54 17.69 6.87
C MET A 62 -24.08 17.26 6.78
N VAL A 63 -23.20 18.01 7.45
CA VAL A 63 -21.77 17.72 7.49
C VAL A 63 -21.40 17.09 8.82
N ASN A 64 -20.36 16.27 8.78
CA ASN A 64 -19.62 15.91 9.97
C ASN A 64 -18.87 17.16 10.45
N TRP A 65 -19.20 17.67 11.62
CA TRP A 65 -18.60 18.87 12.19
C TRP A 65 -17.71 18.48 13.37
N SER A 66 -16.49 19.02 13.40
CA SER A 66 -15.62 18.95 14.58
C SER A 66 -15.86 20.17 15.46
N PRO A 67 -16.46 20.04 16.67
CA PRO A 67 -16.70 21.20 17.54
C PRO A 67 -15.41 21.84 18.06
N LYS A 68 -14.38 21.02 18.25
CA LYS A 68 -13.08 21.46 18.77
C LYS A 68 -12.25 22.19 17.72
N LEU A 69 -12.21 21.67 16.49
CA LEU A 69 -11.49 22.29 15.37
C LEU A 69 -12.33 23.34 14.64
N GLN A 70 -13.64 23.42 14.94
CA GLN A 70 -14.63 24.31 14.33
C GLN A 70 -14.63 24.26 12.80
N THR A 71 -14.60 23.04 12.24
CA THR A 71 -14.60 22.82 10.79
C THR A 71 -15.43 21.59 10.42
N ALA A 72 -15.98 21.62 9.21
CA ALA A 72 -16.46 20.41 8.54
C ALA A 72 -15.29 19.42 8.31
N VAL A 73 -15.58 18.12 8.43
CA VAL A 73 -14.66 17.01 8.15
C VAL A 73 -15.30 16.06 7.14
N SER A 74 -14.48 15.42 6.30
CA SER A 74 -14.97 14.42 5.34
C SER A 74 -15.41 13.15 6.05
N ASP A 75 -16.35 12.38 5.48
CA ASP A 75 -16.72 11.04 5.96
C ASP A 75 -15.51 10.13 6.18
N LEU A 76 -14.50 10.27 5.32
CA LEU A 76 -13.27 9.48 5.38
C LEU A 76 -12.33 9.92 6.52
N GLU A 77 -12.50 11.12 7.09
CA GLU A 77 -11.72 11.65 8.22
C GLU A 77 -12.37 11.34 9.59
N VAL A 78 -13.47 10.58 9.60
CA VAL A 78 -14.17 10.13 10.80
C VAL A 78 -13.79 8.70 11.14
N GLU A 79 -13.28 8.50 12.35
CA GLU A 79 -12.99 7.18 12.91
C GLU A 79 -14.11 6.75 13.86
N TYR A 80 -14.45 5.47 13.87
CA TYR A 80 -15.52 4.95 14.73
C TYR A 80 -14.94 4.07 15.83
N SER A 81 -15.35 4.33 17.07
CA SER A 81 -15.04 3.51 18.25
C SER A 81 -16.31 2.95 18.87
N GLU A 82 -16.24 1.71 19.38
CA GLU A 82 -17.29 1.17 20.25
C GLU A 82 -17.03 1.62 21.69
N GLU A 83 -17.99 2.31 22.28
CA GLU A 83 -17.88 2.90 23.61
C GLU A 83 -19.13 2.61 24.46
N PRO A 84 -18.97 2.42 25.78
CA PRO A 84 -20.12 2.29 26.67
C PRO A 84 -20.90 3.61 26.73
N GLY A 85 -22.21 3.52 26.52
CA GLY A 85 -23.14 4.65 26.62
C GLY A 85 -24.47 4.24 27.25
N THR A 86 -25.48 5.08 27.02
CA THR A 86 -26.78 4.96 27.67
C THR A 86 -27.89 5.21 26.67
N LEU A 87 -28.93 4.38 26.72
CA LEU A 87 -30.20 4.62 26.02
C LEU A 87 -31.23 5.18 27.00
N TYR A 88 -31.79 6.34 26.65
CA TYR A 88 -32.70 7.13 27.47
C TYR A 88 -34.13 6.97 26.96
N TYR A 89 -35.06 6.72 27.88
CA TYR A 89 -36.48 6.56 27.57
C TYR A 89 -37.29 7.75 28.07
N ILE A 90 -37.92 8.50 27.15
CA ILE A 90 -38.57 9.79 27.44
C ILE A 90 -40.02 9.78 26.98
N LYS A 91 -40.96 10.26 27.82
CA LYS A 91 -42.38 10.41 27.50
C LYS A 91 -42.64 11.69 26.70
N TYR A 92 -43.30 11.56 25.56
CA TYR A 92 -43.84 12.67 24.77
C TYR A 92 -45.36 12.61 24.84
N ARG A 93 -45.97 13.60 25.49
CA ARG A 93 -47.43 13.64 25.66
C ARG A 93 -48.12 13.95 24.33
N VAL A 94 -49.27 13.34 24.07
CA VAL A 94 -50.08 13.61 22.88
C VAL A 94 -50.92 14.85 23.15
N ALA A 95 -50.83 15.84 22.27
CA ALA A 95 -51.56 17.09 22.39
C ALA A 95 -53.07 16.86 22.31
N GLY A 96 -53.82 17.52 23.22
CA GLY A 96 -55.28 17.33 23.34
C GLY A 96 -55.71 15.96 23.89
N GLY A 97 -54.76 15.08 24.26
CA GLY A 97 -55.03 13.78 24.89
C GLY A 97 -55.14 13.84 26.41
N SER A 98 -55.44 12.69 27.01
CA SER A 98 -55.40 12.51 28.48
C SER A 98 -53.95 12.53 29.00
N ARG A 99 -53.75 12.71 30.31
CA ARG A 99 -52.40 12.60 30.92
C ARG A 99 -51.73 11.23 30.69
N SER A 100 -52.52 10.19 30.42
CA SER A 100 -52.05 8.85 30.07
C SER A 100 -51.73 8.65 28.58
N ASP A 101 -52.06 9.61 27.71
CA ASP A 101 -51.72 9.54 26.29
C ASP A 101 -50.32 10.09 26.03
N PHE A 102 -49.33 9.19 25.97
CA PHE A 102 -47.96 9.53 25.62
C PHE A 102 -47.32 8.44 24.75
N LEU A 103 -46.29 8.84 24.00
CA LEU A 103 -45.34 7.93 23.38
C LEU A 103 -44.06 7.91 24.20
N THR A 104 -43.40 6.76 24.29
CA THR A 104 -42.07 6.68 24.90
C THR A 104 -41.05 6.56 23.78
N ILE A 105 -40.12 7.48 23.71
CA ILE A 105 -39.02 7.47 22.73
C ILE A 105 -37.77 6.90 23.40
N ALA A 106 -37.04 6.07 22.67
CA ALA A 106 -35.70 5.62 23.04
C ALA A 106 -34.65 6.41 22.24
N THR A 107 -33.73 7.10 22.92
CA THR A 107 -32.66 7.89 22.28
C THR A 107 -31.36 7.82 23.05
N THR A 108 -30.23 7.86 22.35
CA THR A 108 -28.89 7.97 22.94
C THR A 108 -28.44 9.42 23.13
N ARG A 109 -29.21 10.38 22.58
CA ARG A 109 -28.90 11.81 22.52
C ARG A 109 -30.09 12.66 22.96
N PRO A 110 -30.48 12.66 24.23
CA PRO A 110 -31.66 13.41 24.69
C PRO A 110 -31.50 14.92 24.50
N GLU A 111 -30.29 15.47 24.54
CA GLU A 111 -30.03 16.90 24.30
C GLU A 111 -30.43 17.38 22.91
N THR A 112 -30.60 16.48 21.94
CA THR A 112 -31.08 16.83 20.59
C THR A 112 -32.60 16.96 20.49
N LEU A 113 -33.36 16.66 21.56
CA LEU A 113 -34.82 16.71 21.54
C LEU A 113 -35.39 18.10 21.22
N PHE A 114 -34.65 19.16 21.57
CA PHE A 114 -35.04 20.52 21.25
C PHE A 114 -35.11 20.76 19.73
N GLY A 115 -34.42 19.91 18.94
CA GLY A 115 -34.40 19.94 17.49
C GLY A 115 -35.43 19.03 16.83
N ASP A 116 -36.27 18.35 17.61
CA ASP A 116 -37.27 17.42 17.07
C ASP A 116 -38.28 18.16 16.21
N VAL A 117 -38.61 17.65 15.04
CA VAL A 117 -39.64 18.25 14.17
C VAL A 117 -40.77 17.28 13.84
N ALA A 118 -40.62 16.01 14.19
CA ALA A 118 -41.64 14.98 14.10
C ALA A 118 -41.31 13.83 15.06
N ILE A 119 -42.32 13.03 15.40
CA ILE A 119 -42.16 11.72 16.03
C ILE A 119 -42.60 10.65 15.03
N ALA A 120 -41.76 9.67 14.74
CA ALA A 120 -42.05 8.62 13.78
C ALA A 120 -42.34 7.29 14.48
N VAL A 121 -43.35 6.57 13.98
CA VAL A 121 -43.67 5.20 14.39
C VAL A 121 -43.78 4.29 13.17
N HIS A 122 -43.49 3.00 13.35
CA HIS A 122 -43.58 2.05 12.24
C HIS A 122 -45.05 1.83 11.83
N PRO A 123 -45.40 1.77 10.51
CA PRO A 123 -46.78 1.60 10.04
C PRO A 123 -47.49 0.34 10.52
N GLN A 124 -46.74 -0.71 10.86
CA GLN A 124 -47.26 -1.98 11.35
C GLN A 124 -47.22 -2.10 12.88
N ASP A 125 -46.93 -1.00 13.59
CA ASP A 125 -46.94 -1.01 15.06
C ASP A 125 -48.32 -0.59 15.58
N GLU A 126 -49.14 -1.59 15.89
CA GLU A 126 -50.51 -1.39 16.41
C GLU A 126 -50.54 -0.64 17.74
N ARG A 127 -49.45 -0.67 18.53
CA ARG A 127 -49.35 0.01 19.84
C ARG A 127 -49.53 1.52 19.71
N TYR A 128 -49.01 2.11 18.62
CA TYR A 128 -48.95 3.55 18.41
C TYR A 128 -49.75 4.05 17.20
N SER A 129 -50.32 3.16 16.40
CA SER A 129 -51.12 3.49 15.20
C SER A 129 -52.24 4.51 15.48
N LYS A 130 -52.86 4.45 16.67
CA LYS A 130 -53.91 5.40 17.12
C LYS A 130 -53.44 6.86 17.32
N TYR A 131 -52.13 7.11 17.32
CA TYR A 131 -51.54 8.44 17.52
C TYR A 131 -51.03 9.06 16.21
N VAL A 132 -50.93 8.29 15.12
CA VAL A 132 -50.53 8.80 13.81
C VAL A 132 -51.49 9.90 13.34
N GLY A 133 -50.95 11.02 12.86
CA GLY A 133 -51.70 12.20 12.44
C GLY A 133 -52.08 13.16 13.58
N LYS A 134 -51.80 12.80 14.84
CA LYS A 134 -51.90 13.71 16.00
C LYS A 134 -50.59 14.47 16.18
N MET A 135 -50.57 15.38 17.16
CA MET A 135 -49.36 16.12 17.56
C MET A 135 -48.82 15.59 18.89
N ALA A 136 -47.50 15.50 19.00
CA ALA A 136 -46.78 15.27 20.25
C ALA A 136 -46.24 16.60 20.80
N ILE A 137 -46.22 16.72 22.12
CA ILE A 137 -45.62 17.87 22.82
C ILE A 137 -44.17 17.51 23.14
N VAL A 138 -43.24 18.30 22.62
CA VAL A 138 -41.81 18.12 22.87
C VAL A 138 -41.50 18.50 24.32
N PRO A 139 -40.90 17.61 25.14
CA PRO A 139 -40.54 17.92 26.52
C PRO A 139 -39.69 19.18 26.65
N MET A 140 -39.83 19.92 27.75
CA MET A 140 -38.97 21.06 28.10
C MET A 140 -38.90 22.22 27.08
N THR A 141 -39.86 22.32 26.16
CA THR A 141 -39.89 23.36 25.10
C THR A 141 -41.07 24.35 25.24
N TYR A 142 -41.61 24.53 26.45
CA TYR A 142 -42.77 25.39 26.69
C TYR A 142 -44.00 25.05 25.80
N GLY A 143 -44.17 23.78 25.46
CA GLY A 143 -45.34 23.32 24.71
C GLY A 143 -45.18 23.34 23.19
N ARG A 144 -43.96 23.17 22.65
CA ARG A 144 -43.76 23.01 21.20
C ARG A 144 -44.41 21.71 20.71
N HIS A 145 -45.19 21.81 19.64
CA HIS A 145 -45.92 20.68 19.06
C HIS A 145 -45.23 20.19 17.78
N VAL A 146 -45.13 18.87 17.62
CA VAL A 146 -44.60 18.23 16.42
C VAL A 146 -45.53 17.12 15.94
N PRO A 147 -45.68 16.90 14.62
CA PRO A 147 -46.53 15.85 14.07
C PRO A 147 -46.02 14.45 14.45
N ILE A 148 -46.96 13.53 14.65
CA ILE A 148 -46.71 12.09 14.78
C ILE A 148 -46.95 11.45 13.41
N ILE A 149 -45.88 10.98 12.79
CA ILE A 149 -45.87 10.44 11.43
C ILE A 149 -45.66 8.92 11.45
N SER A 150 -45.97 8.28 10.34
CA SER A 150 -45.71 6.85 10.14
C SER A 150 -44.68 6.66 9.03
N ASP A 151 -43.59 5.94 9.31
CA ASP A 151 -42.54 5.65 8.32
C ASP A 151 -41.92 4.27 8.54
N LYS A 152 -41.63 3.55 7.45
CA LYS A 152 -41.03 2.21 7.47
C LYS A 152 -39.55 2.22 7.88
N TYR A 153 -38.91 3.38 7.89
CA TYR A 153 -37.55 3.58 8.41
C TYR A 153 -37.45 3.26 9.91
N VAL A 154 -38.55 3.40 10.67
CA VAL A 154 -38.56 3.12 12.11
C VAL A 154 -38.53 1.61 12.36
N ASP A 155 -37.53 1.14 13.10
CA ASP A 155 -37.51 -0.23 13.61
C ASP A 155 -38.49 -0.35 14.80
N LYS A 156 -39.54 -1.16 14.64
CA LYS A 156 -40.55 -1.39 15.69
C LYS A 156 -40.02 -2.18 16.90
N ASP A 157 -38.95 -2.94 16.70
CA ASP A 157 -38.37 -3.86 17.69
C ASP A 157 -37.20 -3.21 18.45
N PHE A 158 -36.61 -2.13 17.92
CA PHE A 158 -35.59 -1.36 18.62
C PHE A 158 -36.19 -0.38 19.65
N GLY A 159 -35.71 -0.47 20.89
CA GLY A 159 -36.15 0.39 21.99
C GLY A 159 -37.65 0.24 22.25
N THR A 160 -38.43 1.24 21.85
CA THR A 160 -39.89 1.26 21.99
C THR A 160 -40.65 1.17 20.66
N GLY A 161 -39.97 1.21 19.52
CA GLY A 161 -40.61 1.38 18.21
C GLY A 161 -41.08 2.81 17.90
N VAL A 162 -40.67 3.79 18.72
CA VAL A 162 -40.96 5.22 18.52
C VAL A 162 -39.63 5.99 18.42
N LEU A 163 -39.46 6.71 17.32
CA LEU A 163 -38.24 7.46 17.01
C LEU A 163 -38.52 8.97 17.01
N LYS A 164 -37.67 9.75 17.67
CA LYS A 164 -37.64 11.21 17.49
C LYS A 164 -36.94 11.54 16.16
N ILE A 165 -37.45 12.52 15.42
CA ILE A 165 -36.84 13.00 14.17
C ILE A 165 -36.22 14.37 14.43
N SER A 166 -34.88 14.45 14.48
CA SER A 166 -34.12 15.69 14.74
C SER A 166 -33.18 16.02 13.55
N PRO A 167 -33.70 16.56 12.44
CA PRO A 167 -32.98 16.68 11.17
C PRO A 167 -31.76 17.59 11.17
N GLY A 168 -31.59 18.39 12.22
CA GLY A 168 -30.39 19.21 12.40
C GLY A 168 -29.17 18.42 12.89
N HIS A 169 -29.35 17.20 13.40
CA HIS A 169 -28.34 16.48 14.22
C HIS A 169 -28.20 14.98 13.92
N ASP A 170 -28.92 14.43 12.94
CA ASP A 170 -28.80 13.05 12.49
C ASP A 170 -29.00 12.92 10.97
N HIS A 171 -28.15 12.12 10.31
CA HIS A 171 -28.13 12.01 8.85
C HIS A 171 -29.38 11.36 8.28
N ASN A 172 -29.92 10.34 8.94
CA ASN A 172 -31.11 9.67 8.46
C ASN A 172 -32.35 10.53 8.68
N ASP A 173 -32.43 11.21 9.84
CA ASP A 173 -33.48 12.18 10.12
C ASP A 173 -33.45 13.35 9.12
N TYR A 174 -32.27 13.83 8.74
CA TYR A 174 -32.08 14.84 7.70
C TYR A 174 -32.63 14.38 6.35
N VAL A 175 -32.26 13.19 5.90
CA VAL A 175 -32.75 12.63 4.61
C VAL A 175 -34.27 12.45 4.64
N LEU A 176 -34.82 11.93 5.74
CA LEU A 176 -36.26 11.75 5.91
C LEU A 176 -37.00 13.10 5.90
N ALA A 177 -36.48 14.10 6.61
CA ALA A 177 -37.04 15.44 6.63
C ALA A 177 -37.05 16.10 5.25
N ARG A 178 -35.96 15.97 4.50
CA ARG A 178 -35.89 16.45 3.11
C ARG A 178 -36.92 15.77 2.21
N LYS A 179 -37.12 14.46 2.36
CA LYS A 179 -38.11 13.68 1.60
C LYS A 179 -39.55 14.11 1.91
N LEU A 180 -39.85 14.42 3.17
CA LEU A 180 -41.20 14.75 3.64
C LEU A 180 -41.47 16.26 3.69
N GLY A 181 -40.49 17.11 3.41
CA GLY A 181 -40.61 18.57 3.51
C GLY A 181 -40.71 19.08 4.96
N LEU A 182 -40.14 18.35 5.92
CA LEU A 182 -40.10 18.77 7.32
C LEU A 182 -39.04 19.87 7.53
N PRO A 183 -39.27 20.81 8.46
CA PRO A 183 -38.29 21.86 8.77
C PRO A 183 -37.01 21.25 9.35
N ILE A 184 -35.90 21.96 9.18
CA ILE A 184 -34.59 21.56 9.73
C ILE A 184 -34.24 22.55 10.84
N LEU A 185 -34.20 22.06 12.08
CA LEU A 185 -33.96 22.87 13.25
C LEU A 185 -32.61 22.52 13.89
N ASN A 186 -31.65 23.45 13.81
CA ASN A 186 -30.36 23.33 14.47
C ASN A 186 -30.46 23.82 15.92
N VAL A 187 -29.86 23.06 16.86
CA VAL A 187 -29.90 23.37 18.30
C VAL A 187 -28.52 23.55 18.91
N MET A 188 -27.46 23.39 18.12
CA MET A 188 -26.08 23.51 18.58
C MET A 188 -25.37 24.65 17.87
N ASN A 189 -24.56 25.37 18.62
CA ASN A 189 -23.54 26.26 18.09
C ASN A 189 -22.37 25.46 17.53
N LYS A 190 -21.49 26.13 16.78
CA LYS A 190 -20.30 25.52 16.17
C LYS A 190 -19.29 24.95 17.18
N ASP A 191 -19.35 25.34 18.44
CA ASP A 191 -18.50 24.83 19.51
C ASP A 191 -19.11 23.62 20.26
N GLY A 192 -20.32 23.19 19.87
CA GLY A 192 -21.05 22.10 20.50
C GLY A 192 -21.87 22.50 21.73
N THR A 193 -21.93 23.79 22.07
CA THR A 193 -22.89 24.31 23.06
C THR A 193 -24.29 24.41 22.48
N LEU A 194 -25.32 24.35 23.31
CA LEU A 194 -26.69 24.54 22.85
C LEU A 194 -26.99 26.01 22.55
N ASN A 195 -27.74 26.27 21.48
CA ASN A 195 -28.15 27.62 21.07
C ASN A 195 -29.53 28.02 21.66
N GLU A 196 -30.05 29.17 21.23
CA GLU A 196 -31.31 29.74 21.74
C GLU A 196 -32.54 28.82 21.58
N VAL A 197 -32.51 27.89 20.61
CA VAL A 197 -33.60 26.93 20.39
C VAL A 197 -33.81 26.02 21.60
N ALA A 198 -32.74 25.75 22.37
CA ALA A 198 -32.81 24.95 23.58
C ALA A 198 -33.36 25.71 24.81
N GLY A 199 -33.73 26.99 24.65
CA GLY A 199 -34.35 27.79 25.71
C GLY A 199 -33.48 27.86 26.97
N LEU A 200 -33.97 27.30 28.08
CA LEU A 200 -33.28 27.33 29.38
C LEU A 200 -31.92 26.61 29.40
N TYR A 201 -31.65 25.77 28.40
CA TYR A 201 -30.40 25.03 28.28
C TYR A 201 -29.38 25.71 27.36
N CYS A 202 -29.74 26.87 26.80
CA CYS A 202 -28.86 27.66 25.95
C CYS A 202 -27.54 27.98 26.67
N GLY A 203 -26.42 27.84 25.96
CA GLY A 203 -25.06 28.09 26.44
C GLY A 203 -24.40 26.92 27.17
N LEU A 204 -25.13 25.84 27.50
CA LEU A 204 -24.53 24.64 28.09
C LEU A 204 -23.82 23.79 27.04
N ASP A 205 -22.70 23.15 27.40
CA ASP A 205 -22.12 22.08 26.57
C ASP A 205 -23.12 20.93 26.46
N ARG A 206 -23.20 20.31 25.28
CA ARG A 206 -24.16 19.22 24.98
C ARG A 206 -24.14 18.06 25.98
N PHE A 207 -22.98 17.70 26.55
CA PHE A 207 -22.91 16.61 27.53
C PHE A 207 -23.37 17.06 28.92
N GLU A 208 -23.17 18.32 29.27
CA GLU A 208 -23.72 18.91 30.49
C GLU A 208 -25.24 19.10 30.37
N ALA A 209 -25.69 19.62 29.22
CA ALA A 209 -27.10 19.76 28.89
C ALA A 209 -27.82 18.41 28.95
N ARG A 210 -27.20 17.32 28.45
CA ARG A 210 -27.73 15.96 28.56
C ARG A 210 -28.01 15.56 30.00
N LYS A 211 -27.07 15.81 30.92
CA LYS A 211 -27.22 15.47 32.35
C LYS A 211 -28.30 16.31 33.01
N LYS A 212 -28.27 17.62 32.77
CA LYS A 212 -29.26 18.54 33.34
C LYS A 212 -30.67 18.23 32.85
N LEU A 213 -30.83 18.06 31.53
CA LEU A 213 -32.10 17.73 30.90
C LEU A 213 -32.70 16.45 31.47
N TRP A 214 -31.88 15.42 31.69
CA TRP A 214 -32.37 14.20 32.31
C TRP A 214 -32.90 14.42 33.73
N SER A 215 -32.15 15.15 34.56
CA SER A 215 -32.60 15.51 35.92
C SER A 215 -33.95 16.24 35.90
N ASP A 216 -34.11 17.21 35.00
CA ASP A 216 -35.36 17.97 34.88
C ASP A 216 -36.52 17.08 34.35
N LEU A 217 -36.22 16.11 33.47
CA LEU A 217 -37.20 15.13 33.00
C LEU A 217 -37.66 14.17 34.11
N GLU A 218 -36.77 13.83 35.05
CA GLU A 218 -37.13 13.04 36.25
C GLU A 218 -38.04 13.85 37.18
N GLU A 219 -37.70 15.11 37.45
CA GLU A 219 -38.51 16.01 38.29
C GLU A 219 -39.92 16.25 37.74
N THR A 220 -40.08 16.15 36.42
CA THR A 220 -41.37 16.37 35.72
C THR A 220 -42.12 15.08 35.37
N ASP A 221 -41.65 13.91 35.81
CA ASP A 221 -42.22 12.59 35.49
C ASP A 221 -42.33 12.32 33.97
N LEU A 222 -41.38 12.86 33.20
CA LEU A 222 -41.24 12.60 31.76
C LEU A 222 -40.11 11.61 31.46
N ALA A 223 -39.18 11.39 32.39
CA ALA A 223 -38.22 10.30 32.34
C ALA A 223 -38.89 8.95 32.65
N VAL A 224 -38.58 7.90 31.88
CA VAL A 224 -39.06 6.53 32.11
C VAL A 224 -37.98 5.66 32.74
N LYS A 225 -36.85 5.51 32.05
CA LYS A 225 -35.68 4.74 32.50
C LYS A 225 -34.43 5.09 31.69
N MET A 226 -33.27 4.71 32.21
CA MET A 226 -32.01 4.58 31.47
C MET A 226 -31.61 3.11 31.39
N GLU A 227 -30.94 2.71 30.33
CA GLU A 227 -30.28 1.41 30.26
C GLU A 227 -28.88 1.51 29.62
N PRO A 228 -27.91 0.69 30.05
CA PRO A 228 -26.60 0.62 29.40
C PRO A 228 -26.75 0.19 27.93
N HIS A 229 -26.02 0.85 27.04
CA HIS A 229 -26.06 0.57 25.60
C HIS A 229 -24.68 0.80 24.98
N SER A 230 -24.24 -0.09 24.08
CA SER A 230 -22.99 0.10 23.34
C SER A 230 -23.21 1.09 22.20
N LEU A 231 -22.38 2.13 22.11
CA LEU A 231 -22.46 3.17 21.09
C LEU A 231 -21.32 3.03 20.10
N ARG A 232 -21.64 3.19 18.82
CA ARG A 232 -20.65 3.42 17.78
C ARG A 232 -20.43 4.92 17.62
N VAL A 233 -19.39 5.46 18.27
CA VAL A 233 -19.14 6.89 18.39
C VAL A 233 -18.26 7.37 17.24
N PRO A 234 -18.69 8.39 16.44
CA PRO A 234 -17.84 9.00 15.43
C PRO A 234 -16.87 10.00 16.08
N ARG A 235 -15.58 9.86 15.80
CA ARG A 235 -14.52 10.74 16.31
C ARG A 235 -13.68 11.33 15.17
N SER A 236 -13.23 12.55 15.40
CA SER A 236 -12.30 13.24 14.52
C SER A 236 -10.95 12.52 14.54
N GLN A 237 -10.47 12.09 13.37
CA GLN A 237 -9.15 11.47 13.25
C GLN A 237 -8.02 12.36 13.79
N ARG A 238 -8.15 13.68 13.62
CA ARG A 238 -7.10 14.64 14.01
C ARG A 238 -7.22 15.09 15.47
N GLY A 239 -8.43 15.44 15.89
CA GLY A 239 -8.66 16.08 17.19
C GLY A 239 -9.10 15.12 18.31
N GLY A 240 -9.60 13.93 17.93
CA GLY A 240 -10.11 12.88 18.83
C GLY A 240 -11.50 13.16 19.43
N GLU A 241 -12.03 14.37 19.28
CA GLU A 241 -13.38 14.72 19.75
C GLU A 241 -14.49 13.97 19.01
N VAL A 242 -15.64 13.86 19.67
CA VAL A 242 -16.88 13.34 19.05
C VAL A 242 -17.34 14.33 17.97
N ILE A 243 -17.57 13.80 16.77
CA ILE A 243 -18.10 14.52 15.62
C ILE A 243 -19.59 14.77 15.80
N GLU A 244 -20.02 15.99 15.48
CA GLU A 244 -21.41 16.40 15.50
C GLU A 244 -21.97 16.50 14.08
N PRO A 245 -23.07 15.83 13.74
CA PRO A 245 -23.77 16.11 12.50
C PRO A 245 -24.40 17.49 12.59
N LEU A 246 -24.09 18.39 11.65
CA LEU A 246 -24.59 19.75 11.64
C LEU A 246 -24.95 20.17 10.23
N VAL A 247 -26.11 20.81 10.05
CA VAL A 247 -26.50 21.35 8.74
C VAL A 247 -25.78 22.67 8.51
N SER A 248 -24.93 22.70 7.48
CA SER A 248 -24.15 23.87 7.09
C SER A 248 -24.26 24.11 5.59
N LYS A 249 -24.27 25.38 5.18
CA LYS A 249 -23.93 25.75 3.80
C LYS A 249 -22.45 25.47 3.58
N GLN A 250 -22.12 24.79 2.48
CA GLN A 250 -20.77 24.42 2.10
C GLN A 250 -20.67 24.37 0.56
N TRP A 251 -19.44 24.36 0.05
CA TRP A 251 -19.12 24.17 -1.36
C TRP A 251 -18.87 22.69 -1.66
N PHE A 252 -19.46 22.22 -2.76
CA PHE A 252 -19.39 20.84 -3.20
C PHE A 252 -18.91 20.73 -4.63
N VAL A 253 -18.25 19.61 -4.93
CA VAL A 253 -17.99 19.15 -6.31
C VAL A 253 -18.91 17.97 -6.61
N THR A 254 -19.65 18.05 -7.71
CA THR A 254 -20.41 16.93 -8.26
C THR A 254 -19.46 15.88 -8.81
N MET A 255 -19.39 14.73 -8.14
CA MET A 255 -18.31 13.76 -8.36
C MET A 255 -18.62 12.73 -9.42
N GLN A 256 -19.89 12.39 -9.64
CA GLN A 256 -20.29 11.27 -10.50
C GLN A 256 -19.71 11.37 -11.94
N PRO A 257 -19.81 12.51 -12.66
CA PRO A 257 -19.26 12.61 -14.02
C PRO A 257 -17.73 12.48 -14.06
N LEU A 258 -17.05 12.86 -12.98
CA LEU A 258 -15.59 12.73 -12.86
C LEU A 258 -15.20 11.28 -12.60
N ALA A 259 -15.94 10.60 -11.72
CA ALA A 259 -15.72 9.20 -11.36
C ALA A 259 -15.92 8.25 -12.55
N GLU A 260 -16.92 8.51 -13.39
CA GLU A 260 -17.17 7.74 -14.61
C GLU A 260 -15.96 7.75 -15.55
N LYS A 261 -15.30 8.90 -15.74
CA LYS A 261 -14.08 9.01 -16.55
C LYS A 261 -12.92 8.20 -15.96
N ALA A 262 -12.77 8.23 -14.65
CA ALA A 262 -11.72 7.51 -13.94
C ALA A 262 -11.92 5.98 -13.98
N LEU A 263 -13.17 5.51 -13.88
CA LEU A 263 -13.55 4.10 -14.07
C LEU A 263 -13.21 3.62 -15.49
N LEU A 264 -13.58 4.41 -16.50
CA LEU A 264 -13.31 4.09 -17.90
C LEU A 264 -11.82 4.00 -18.22
N ALA A 265 -10.97 4.82 -17.58
CA ALA A 265 -9.53 4.78 -17.77
C ALA A 265 -8.92 3.45 -17.33
N VAL A 266 -9.40 2.89 -16.21
CA VAL A 266 -9.00 1.56 -15.73
C VAL A 266 -9.54 0.47 -16.67
N GLU A 267 -10.83 0.55 -17.03
CA GLU A 267 -11.48 -0.42 -17.91
C GLU A 267 -10.77 -0.54 -19.28
N LYS A 268 -10.30 0.58 -19.83
CA LYS A 268 -9.56 0.62 -21.10
C LYS A 268 -8.09 0.23 -21.00
N GLY A 269 -7.56 0.05 -19.79
CA GLY A 269 -6.14 -0.21 -19.56
C GLY A 269 -5.24 1.02 -19.76
N GLU A 270 -5.80 2.23 -19.79
CA GLU A 270 -5.03 3.48 -19.80
C GLU A 270 -4.36 3.72 -18.43
N LEU A 271 -4.97 3.21 -17.37
CA LEU A 271 -4.49 3.23 -15.98
C LEU A 271 -4.44 1.81 -15.42
N THR A 272 -3.27 1.37 -14.94
CA THR A 272 -3.11 0.07 -14.27
C THR A 272 -2.84 0.25 -12.78
N ILE A 273 -3.63 -0.41 -11.92
CA ILE A 273 -3.46 -0.38 -10.46
C ILE A 273 -2.75 -1.67 -10.00
N ILE A 274 -1.65 -1.51 -9.28
CA ILE A 274 -0.79 -2.58 -8.80
C ILE A 274 -0.79 -2.56 -7.26
N PRO A 275 -1.09 -3.68 -6.57
CA PRO A 275 -1.58 -4.96 -7.12
C PRO A 275 -3.03 -4.89 -7.64
N GLU A 276 -3.35 -5.74 -8.62
CA GLU A 276 -4.65 -5.83 -9.32
C GLU A 276 -5.86 -5.94 -8.36
N ARG A 277 -5.68 -6.55 -7.18
CA ARG A 277 -6.77 -6.67 -6.19
C ARG A 277 -7.35 -5.33 -5.74
N PHE A 278 -6.57 -4.25 -5.78
CA PHE A 278 -7.06 -2.92 -5.40
C PHE A 278 -7.94 -2.28 -6.47
N GLU A 279 -7.95 -2.81 -7.69
CA GLU A 279 -8.83 -2.34 -8.75
C GLU A 279 -10.31 -2.50 -8.39
N LYS A 280 -10.68 -3.65 -7.84
CA LYS A 280 -12.06 -3.89 -7.36
C LYS A 280 -12.46 -2.91 -6.25
N ILE A 281 -11.51 -2.60 -5.36
CA ILE A 281 -11.70 -1.68 -4.24
C ILE A 281 -11.90 -0.25 -4.77
N TYR A 282 -11.05 0.15 -5.72
CA TYR A 282 -11.13 1.43 -6.43
C TYR A 282 -12.47 1.59 -7.17
N ASN A 283 -12.85 0.59 -7.97
CA ASN A 283 -14.07 0.61 -8.76
C ASN A 283 -15.32 0.65 -7.88
N HIS A 284 -15.35 -0.14 -6.81
CA HIS A 284 -16.47 -0.14 -5.86
C HIS A 284 -16.64 1.23 -5.20
N TRP A 285 -15.54 1.88 -4.81
CA TRP A 285 -15.59 3.19 -4.19
C TRP A 285 -16.09 4.28 -5.15
N LEU A 286 -15.57 4.32 -6.37
CA LEU A 286 -16.00 5.29 -7.38
C LEU A 286 -17.46 5.10 -7.82
N THR A 287 -17.95 3.86 -7.88
CA THR A 287 -19.35 3.56 -8.22
C THR A 287 -20.32 4.13 -7.18
N ASN A 288 -19.91 4.22 -5.92
CA ASN A 288 -20.74 4.68 -4.80
C ASN A 288 -20.34 6.07 -4.30
N ILE A 289 -19.62 6.84 -5.13
CA ILE A 289 -19.10 8.13 -4.73
C ILE A 289 -20.23 9.14 -4.47
N LYS A 290 -20.05 9.96 -3.43
CA LYS A 290 -20.91 11.11 -3.13
C LYS A 290 -20.21 12.41 -3.53
N ASP A 291 -21.01 13.46 -3.67
CA ASP A 291 -20.50 14.81 -3.90
C ASP A 291 -19.55 15.25 -2.78
N TRP A 292 -18.44 15.86 -3.19
CA TRP A 292 -17.32 16.11 -2.31
C TRP A 292 -17.42 17.51 -1.72
N CYS A 293 -17.59 17.61 -0.40
CA CYS A 293 -17.47 18.87 0.34
C CYS A 293 -16.03 19.39 0.29
N ILE A 294 -15.81 20.50 -0.43
CA ILE A 294 -14.49 21.09 -0.67
C ILE A 294 -14.20 22.32 0.19
N SER A 295 -15.16 22.89 0.92
CA SER A 295 -14.93 24.02 1.82
C SER A 295 -14.58 23.58 3.24
N ARG A 296 -13.73 24.37 3.91
CA ARG A 296 -13.25 24.17 5.28
C ARG A 296 -13.15 25.50 6.00
N GLN A 297 -13.56 25.53 7.26
CA GLN A 297 -13.54 26.74 8.12
C GLN A 297 -12.19 26.85 8.85
N LEU A 298 -11.11 26.61 8.11
CA LEU A 298 -9.75 26.60 8.64
C LEU A 298 -9.02 27.88 8.25
N TRP A 299 -8.05 28.28 9.08
CA TRP A 299 -7.20 29.43 8.77
C TRP A 299 -6.11 29.10 7.73
N TRP A 300 -5.79 27.81 7.57
CA TRP A 300 -4.75 27.35 6.66
C TRP A 300 -5.36 26.59 5.47
N GLY A 301 -5.18 27.14 4.28
CA GLY A 301 -5.59 26.55 3.00
C GLY A 301 -5.66 27.60 1.90
N HIS A 302 -6.05 27.19 0.69
CA HIS A 302 -6.30 28.14 -0.41
C HIS A 302 -7.69 28.75 -0.21
N ARG A 303 -7.79 30.08 -0.10
CA ARG A 303 -9.10 30.74 -0.01
C ARG A 303 -9.95 30.45 -1.24
N ILE A 304 -11.22 30.13 -1.02
CA ILE A 304 -12.16 29.86 -2.10
C ILE A 304 -12.30 31.12 -2.97
N PRO A 305 -12.11 31.04 -4.30
CA PRO A 305 -12.21 32.19 -5.19
C PRO A 305 -13.69 32.51 -5.49
N VAL A 306 -14.41 32.88 -4.43
CA VAL A 306 -15.80 33.36 -4.46
C VAL A 306 -15.86 34.67 -3.70
N TRP A 307 -16.61 35.64 -4.22
CA TRP A 307 -16.80 36.96 -3.65
C TRP A 307 -18.27 37.28 -3.49
N TYR A 308 -18.65 37.75 -2.31
CA TYR A 308 -19.98 38.21 -1.96
C TYR A 308 -20.06 39.72 -1.99
N ILE A 309 -21.26 40.26 -2.22
CA ILE A 309 -21.53 41.70 -2.22
C ILE A 309 -21.84 42.17 -0.79
N VAL A 310 -21.15 43.22 -0.33
CA VAL A 310 -21.43 43.82 0.99
C VAL A 310 -22.81 44.49 0.98
N GLY A 311 -23.62 44.23 2.01
CA GLY A 311 -24.95 44.82 2.15
C GLY A 311 -26.07 44.11 1.36
N ASN A 312 -25.76 43.00 0.68
CA ASN A 312 -26.77 42.10 0.12
C ASN A 312 -27.00 40.94 1.10
N ASP A 313 -28.24 40.75 1.55
CA ASP A 313 -28.61 39.70 2.52
C ASP A 313 -28.67 38.30 1.86
N CYS A 314 -28.58 38.22 0.52
CA CYS A 314 -28.55 36.95 -0.20
C CYS A 314 -27.11 36.45 -0.38
N GLU A 315 -26.67 35.56 0.52
CA GLU A 315 -25.51 34.67 0.31
C GLU A 315 -25.63 33.79 -0.95
N GLU A 316 -26.80 33.77 -1.61
CA GLU A 316 -27.02 33.09 -2.89
C GLU A 316 -26.49 33.89 -4.09
N GLU A 317 -26.21 35.18 -3.94
CA GLU A 317 -25.61 36.01 -4.98
C GLU A 317 -24.11 36.19 -4.74
N TYR A 318 -23.31 35.48 -5.54
CA TYR A 318 -21.86 35.51 -5.48
C TYR A 318 -21.22 35.64 -6.86
N ILE A 319 -19.95 36.05 -6.87
CA ILE A 319 -19.10 36.15 -8.06
C ILE A 319 -17.94 35.19 -7.91
N VAL A 320 -17.63 34.43 -8.97
CA VAL A 320 -16.41 33.62 -9.08
C VAL A 320 -15.44 34.35 -10.02
N ALA A 321 -14.18 34.45 -9.64
CA ALA A 321 -13.13 35.24 -10.30
C ALA A 321 -11.72 34.77 -9.90
N ARG A 322 -10.65 35.21 -10.57
CA ARG A 322 -9.26 34.84 -10.23
C ARG A 322 -8.63 35.75 -9.20
N SER A 323 -9.13 36.98 -9.07
CA SER A 323 -8.61 37.98 -8.16
C SER A 323 -9.70 38.92 -7.65
N ALA A 324 -9.38 39.69 -6.61
CA ALA A 324 -10.29 40.69 -6.06
C ALA A 324 -10.61 41.81 -7.09
N GLU A 325 -9.64 42.18 -7.93
CA GLU A 325 -9.82 43.17 -8.99
C GLU A 325 -10.80 42.69 -10.05
N GLU A 326 -10.68 41.42 -10.47
CA GLU A 326 -11.63 40.82 -11.41
C GLU A 326 -13.04 40.70 -10.80
N ALA A 327 -13.13 40.29 -9.53
CA ALA A 327 -14.41 40.21 -8.82
C ALA A 327 -15.09 41.58 -8.72
N LEU A 328 -14.35 42.63 -8.36
CA LEU A 328 -14.86 43.99 -8.27
C LEU A 328 -15.29 44.54 -9.64
N MET A 329 -14.56 44.22 -10.70
CA MET A 329 -14.93 44.59 -12.06
C MET A 329 -16.27 43.96 -12.47
N ARG A 330 -16.43 42.64 -12.25
CA ARG A 330 -17.69 41.92 -12.51
C ARG A 330 -18.84 42.44 -11.64
N ALA A 331 -18.56 42.76 -10.37
CA ALA A 331 -19.56 43.34 -9.47
C ALA A 331 -20.04 44.70 -9.97
N ARG A 332 -19.13 45.55 -10.43
CA ARG A 332 -19.47 46.89 -10.93
C ARG A 332 -20.31 46.86 -12.19
N ASP A 333 -20.05 45.90 -13.08
CA ASP A 333 -20.83 45.70 -14.30
C ASP A 333 -22.28 45.31 -13.98
N LYS A 334 -22.49 44.47 -12.95
CA LYS A 334 -23.82 43.98 -12.56
C LYS A 334 -24.59 44.92 -11.61
N TYR A 335 -23.92 45.56 -10.64
CA TYR A 335 -24.55 46.28 -9.53
C TYR A 335 -24.24 47.79 -9.50
N GLY A 336 -23.40 48.30 -10.41
CA GLY A 336 -23.03 49.72 -10.47
C GLY A 336 -21.72 50.06 -9.73
N LYS A 337 -21.34 51.35 -9.73
CA LYS A 337 -20.00 51.78 -9.30
C LYS A 337 -19.76 51.69 -7.79
N ASP A 338 -20.80 51.83 -6.98
CA ASP A 338 -20.75 51.88 -5.51
C ASP A 338 -21.00 50.50 -4.90
N VAL A 339 -20.20 49.51 -5.31
CA VAL A 339 -20.27 48.14 -4.82
C VAL A 339 -18.97 47.75 -4.13
N GLU A 340 -19.08 47.09 -2.99
CA GLU A 340 -17.97 46.49 -2.26
C GLU A 340 -18.13 44.98 -2.25
N VAL A 341 -17.01 44.27 -2.37
CA VAL A 341 -16.95 42.81 -2.38
C VAL A 341 -16.07 42.30 -1.25
N TYR A 342 -16.45 41.18 -0.64
CA TYR A 342 -15.61 40.43 0.28
C TYR A 342 -15.51 38.99 -0.17
N GLN A 343 -14.31 38.40 -0.05
CA GLN A 343 -14.11 37.00 -0.45
C GLN A 343 -14.69 36.06 0.61
N ASP A 344 -15.14 34.89 0.16
CA ASP A 344 -15.54 33.77 1.02
C ASP A 344 -14.44 33.49 2.06
N PRO A 345 -14.79 33.45 3.36
CA PRO A 345 -13.83 33.23 4.43
C PRO A 345 -13.31 31.79 4.48
N ASP A 346 -13.97 30.85 3.81
CA ASP A 346 -13.58 29.45 3.80
C ASP A 346 -12.34 29.21 2.94
N VAL A 347 -11.61 28.15 3.30
CA VAL A 347 -10.51 27.62 2.50
C VAL A 347 -10.90 26.29 1.88
N LEU A 348 -10.21 25.93 0.79
CA LEU A 348 -10.37 24.65 0.13
C LEU A 348 -9.75 23.52 0.96
N ASP A 349 -10.39 22.36 0.88
CA ASP A 349 -9.88 21.08 1.36
C ASP A 349 -8.46 20.84 0.83
N THR A 350 -7.57 20.33 1.69
CA THR A 350 -6.18 20.05 1.29
C THR A 350 -6.13 19.01 0.17
N TRP A 351 -7.07 18.06 0.15
CA TRP A 351 -7.19 17.10 -0.93
C TRP A 351 -7.57 17.74 -2.28
N PHE A 352 -8.20 18.92 -2.28
CA PHE A 352 -8.49 19.68 -3.51
C PHE A 352 -7.21 20.14 -4.20
N SER A 353 -6.26 20.70 -3.46
CA SER A 353 -4.99 21.10 -4.05
C SER A 353 -4.09 19.90 -4.34
N SER A 354 -4.04 18.90 -3.46
CA SER A 354 -3.24 17.68 -3.68
C SER A 354 -3.72 16.86 -4.88
N ALA A 355 -5.01 16.94 -5.25
CA ALA A 355 -5.53 16.30 -6.45
C ALA A 355 -4.95 16.86 -7.75
N LEU A 356 -4.39 18.07 -7.74
CA LEU A 356 -3.82 18.73 -8.92
C LEU A 356 -2.33 18.43 -9.11
N TRP A 357 -1.72 17.73 -8.14
CA TRP A 357 -0.27 17.51 -8.05
C TRP A 357 0.42 17.04 -9.34
N PRO A 358 -0.11 16.05 -10.10
CA PRO A 358 0.60 15.47 -11.24
C PRO A 358 0.87 16.44 -12.39
N PHE A 359 0.12 17.56 -12.45
CA PHE A 359 0.21 18.53 -13.54
C PHE A 359 0.50 19.94 -13.03
N SER A 360 0.03 20.31 -11.85
CA SER A 360 0.32 21.64 -11.27
C SER A 360 1.83 21.82 -11.06
N THR A 361 2.52 20.77 -10.60
CA THR A 361 3.98 20.78 -10.39
C THR A 361 4.79 20.97 -11.67
N LEU A 362 4.20 20.69 -12.82
CA LEU A 362 4.83 20.81 -14.14
C LEU A 362 4.51 22.14 -14.84
N GLY A 363 3.86 23.07 -14.15
CA GLY A 363 3.58 24.42 -14.66
C GLY A 363 2.12 24.66 -15.08
N TRP A 364 1.24 23.66 -15.02
CA TRP A 364 -0.19 23.87 -15.24
C TRP A 364 -0.72 24.91 -14.23
N PRO A 365 -1.54 25.89 -14.64
CA PRO A 365 -2.41 25.89 -15.82
C PRO A 365 -1.81 26.41 -17.13
N ASP A 366 -0.50 26.71 -17.17
CA ASP A 366 0.17 27.01 -18.44
C ASP A 366 0.52 25.71 -19.19
N GLU A 367 -0.34 25.30 -20.10
CA GLU A 367 -0.14 24.11 -20.96
C GLU A 367 1.04 24.30 -21.94
N LEU A 368 1.57 25.52 -22.09
CA LEU A 368 2.76 25.77 -22.89
C LEU A 368 4.06 25.52 -22.12
N ALA A 369 3.99 25.34 -20.79
CA ALA A 369 5.14 25.06 -19.95
C ALA A 369 5.94 23.85 -20.45
N GLU A 370 7.25 23.98 -20.49
CA GLU A 370 8.15 22.96 -21.03
C GLU A 370 8.04 21.64 -20.26
N ASP A 371 8.05 21.70 -18.93
CA ASP A 371 7.94 20.52 -18.07
C ASP A 371 6.59 19.80 -18.25
N PHE A 372 5.49 20.55 -18.38
CA PHE A 372 4.17 19.98 -18.65
C PHE A 372 4.16 19.19 -19.96
N LYS A 373 4.69 19.78 -21.04
CA LYS A 373 4.76 19.10 -22.36
C LYS A 373 5.68 17.89 -22.37
N ARG A 374 6.74 17.92 -21.57
CA ARG A 374 7.79 16.90 -21.60
C ARG A 374 7.47 15.71 -20.70
N PHE A 375 6.87 15.96 -19.53
CA PHE A 375 6.76 14.96 -18.47
C PHE A 375 5.32 14.56 -18.13
N TYR A 376 4.30 15.19 -18.73
CA TYR A 376 2.91 14.79 -18.59
C TYR A 376 2.39 14.08 -19.85
N PRO A 377 1.64 12.97 -19.73
CA PRO A 377 1.31 12.25 -18.50
C PRO A 377 2.53 11.52 -17.92
N THR A 378 2.54 11.35 -16.59
CA THR A 378 3.66 10.69 -15.90
C THR A 378 3.59 9.16 -16.06
N THR A 379 4.67 8.43 -15.75
CA THR A 379 4.67 6.96 -15.91
C THR A 379 4.02 6.26 -14.72
N MET A 380 4.42 6.59 -13.49
CA MET A 380 4.00 5.86 -12.28
C MET A 380 3.78 6.81 -11.11
N LEU A 381 2.71 6.53 -10.35
CA LEU A 381 2.52 7.04 -9.00
C LEU A 381 2.77 5.91 -8.00
N GLU A 382 3.70 6.11 -7.07
CA GLU A 382 3.93 5.22 -5.94
C GLU A 382 3.35 5.82 -4.65
N THR A 383 2.59 5.03 -3.89
CA THR A 383 2.03 5.47 -2.60
C THR A 383 1.49 4.32 -1.75
N GLY A 384 1.16 4.59 -0.49
CA GLY A 384 0.49 3.66 0.40
C GLY A 384 -0.98 3.44 0.01
N HIS A 385 -1.49 2.23 0.22
CA HIS A 385 -2.89 1.92 -0.10
C HIS A 385 -3.92 2.72 0.72
N ASP A 386 -3.51 3.33 1.84
CA ASP A 386 -4.37 4.12 2.73
C ASP A 386 -4.88 5.41 2.11
N ILE A 387 -4.19 5.97 1.11
CA ILE A 387 -4.59 7.19 0.41
C ILE A 387 -5.05 6.97 -1.03
N LEU A 388 -5.39 5.73 -1.39
CA LEU A 388 -5.98 5.36 -2.68
C LEU A 388 -7.21 6.23 -3.02
N PHE A 389 -8.09 6.45 -2.05
CA PHE A 389 -9.32 7.23 -2.29
C PHE A 389 -9.14 8.73 -2.12
N PHE A 390 -8.39 9.13 -1.10
CA PHE A 390 -8.14 10.54 -0.77
C PHE A 390 -7.33 11.26 -1.84
N TRP A 391 -6.35 10.56 -2.42
CA TRP A 391 -5.35 11.17 -3.27
C TRP A 391 -5.36 10.58 -4.68
N VAL A 392 -5.12 9.28 -4.82
CA VAL A 392 -4.96 8.65 -6.14
C VAL A 392 -6.21 8.84 -7.00
N ALA A 393 -7.38 8.45 -6.48
CA ALA A 393 -8.64 8.60 -7.21
C ALA A 393 -8.94 10.05 -7.57
N ARG A 394 -8.67 10.99 -6.65
CA ARG A 394 -8.86 12.43 -6.89
C ARG A 394 -7.91 12.96 -7.97
N MET A 395 -6.64 12.53 -7.98
CA MET A 395 -5.69 12.87 -9.04
C MET A 395 -6.11 12.33 -10.40
N VAL A 396 -6.60 11.08 -10.47
CA VAL A 396 -7.09 10.50 -11.72
C VAL A 396 -8.26 11.29 -12.27
N MET A 397 -9.28 11.55 -11.43
CA MET A 397 -10.45 12.34 -11.80
C MET A 397 -10.09 13.75 -12.29
N MET A 398 -9.29 14.49 -11.50
CA MET A 398 -8.92 15.85 -11.84
C MET A 398 -7.94 15.92 -13.02
N GLY A 399 -7.01 14.97 -13.11
CA GLY A 399 -6.09 14.85 -14.25
C GLY A 399 -6.86 14.73 -15.55
N ILE A 400 -7.73 13.72 -15.67
CA ILE A 400 -8.53 13.52 -16.89
C ILE A 400 -9.43 14.74 -17.17
N GLU A 401 -10.03 15.34 -16.14
CA GLU A 401 -10.92 16.48 -16.30
C GLU A 401 -10.23 17.73 -16.86
N PHE A 402 -9.00 18.01 -16.44
CA PHE A 402 -8.28 19.23 -16.84
C PHE A 402 -7.33 19.06 -18.01
N THR A 403 -6.84 17.84 -18.26
CA THR A 403 -5.83 17.59 -19.29
C THR A 403 -6.32 16.67 -20.42
N GLY A 404 -7.45 15.99 -20.23
CA GLY A 404 -8.02 15.04 -21.20
C GLY A 404 -7.34 13.67 -21.23
N THR A 405 -6.35 13.40 -20.36
CA THR A 405 -5.66 12.11 -20.28
C THR A 405 -5.40 11.72 -18.82
N VAL A 406 -5.07 10.45 -18.58
CA VAL A 406 -4.70 9.96 -17.25
C VAL A 406 -3.46 10.68 -16.72
N PRO A 407 -3.36 11.00 -15.43
CA PRO A 407 -2.18 11.65 -14.86
C PRO A 407 -0.94 10.75 -14.80
N PHE A 408 -1.14 9.44 -14.75
CA PHE A 408 -0.11 8.41 -14.71
C PHE A 408 -0.62 7.12 -15.35
N SER A 409 0.28 6.32 -15.93
CA SER A 409 -0.07 5.01 -16.51
C SER A 409 -0.17 3.89 -15.47
N TYR A 410 0.64 3.96 -14.41
CA TYR A 410 0.68 2.95 -13.34
C TYR A 410 0.46 3.58 -11.96
N VAL A 411 -0.29 2.89 -11.09
CA VAL A 411 -0.37 3.18 -9.65
C VAL A 411 0.24 1.99 -8.93
N TYR A 412 1.37 2.20 -8.26
CA TYR A 412 2.00 1.21 -7.41
C TYR A 412 1.61 1.47 -5.94
N LEU A 413 0.78 0.59 -5.38
CA LEU A 413 0.35 0.65 -3.99
C LEU A 413 1.24 -0.25 -3.14
N HIS A 414 2.04 0.35 -2.27
CA HIS A 414 2.78 -0.39 -1.25
C HIS A 414 1.96 -0.56 0.04
N GLY A 415 2.34 -1.51 0.88
CA GLY A 415 1.78 -1.67 2.22
C GLY A 415 2.27 -0.63 3.20
N LEU A 416 1.61 -0.55 4.35
CA LEU A 416 2.03 0.30 5.45
C LEU A 416 3.11 -0.40 6.29
N ILE A 417 4.05 0.38 6.81
CA ILE A 417 4.99 -0.14 7.80
C ILE A 417 4.27 -0.26 9.15
N ARG A 418 4.39 -1.43 9.75
CA ARG A 418 3.82 -1.77 11.05
C ARG A 418 4.93 -2.03 12.05
N ASP A 419 4.60 -1.96 13.34
CA ASP A 419 5.52 -2.44 14.37
C ASP A 419 5.71 -3.97 14.29
N SER A 420 6.61 -4.52 15.11
CA SER A 420 6.89 -5.95 15.13
C SER A 420 5.68 -6.82 15.48
N GLN A 421 4.63 -6.24 16.08
CA GLN A 421 3.37 -6.90 16.42
C GLN A 421 2.27 -6.70 15.36
N GLY A 422 2.57 -6.04 14.24
CA GLY A 422 1.61 -5.78 13.16
C GLY A 422 0.66 -4.59 13.42
N ARG A 423 0.89 -3.79 14.47
CA ARG A 423 0.04 -2.64 14.78
C ARG A 423 0.46 -1.43 13.94
N LYS A 424 -0.50 -0.55 13.63
CA LYS A 424 -0.22 0.74 12.97
C LYS A 424 0.78 1.52 13.83
N MET A 425 1.86 2.02 13.23
CA MET A 425 2.74 2.94 13.94
C MET A 425 2.01 4.26 14.18
N SER A 426 1.98 4.72 15.44
CA SER A 426 1.38 6.00 15.81
C SER A 426 2.10 6.60 17.01
N LYS A 427 2.23 7.92 17.03
CA LYS A 427 2.86 8.65 18.14
C LYS A 427 2.15 8.38 19.47
N THR A 428 0.82 8.24 19.44
CA THR A 428 -0.02 7.97 20.61
C THR A 428 0.25 6.61 21.24
N LEU A 429 0.52 5.58 20.42
CA LEU A 429 0.89 4.24 20.91
C LEU A 429 2.37 4.15 21.32
N GLY A 430 3.17 5.19 21.06
CA GLY A 430 4.61 5.19 21.34
C GLY A 430 5.41 4.16 20.54
N ASN A 431 4.81 3.53 19.52
CA ASN A 431 5.42 2.48 18.70
C ASN A 431 6.01 3.01 17.38
N VAL A 432 6.32 4.30 17.32
CA VAL A 432 6.97 4.91 16.15
C VAL A 432 8.47 4.69 16.24
N ILE A 433 9.04 4.15 15.16
CA ILE A 433 10.48 4.08 14.98
C ILE A 433 10.90 5.29 14.14
N ASP A 434 11.75 6.18 14.68
CA ASP A 434 12.29 7.29 13.87
C ASP A 434 13.30 6.74 12.85
N PRO A 435 13.14 7.02 11.55
CA PRO A 435 14.10 6.59 10.54
C PRO A 435 15.54 7.05 10.82
N LEU A 436 15.75 8.22 11.42
CA LEU A 436 17.10 8.73 11.70
C LEU A 436 17.80 7.94 12.80
N ASP A 437 17.07 7.55 13.84
CA ASP A 437 17.61 6.70 14.90
C ASP A 437 17.98 5.31 14.33
N THR A 438 17.13 4.80 13.44
CA THR A 438 17.37 3.53 12.74
C THR A 438 18.58 3.62 11.81
N ILE A 439 18.74 4.71 11.06
CA ILE A 439 19.90 4.97 10.21
C ILE A 439 21.18 5.03 11.06
N LYS A 440 21.13 5.74 12.20
CA LYS A 440 22.29 5.86 13.10
C LYS A 440 22.73 4.51 13.65
N GLU A 441 21.79 3.63 13.96
CA GLU A 441 22.08 2.31 14.55
C GLU A 441 22.46 1.26 13.50
N PHE A 442 21.74 1.19 12.38
CA PHE A 442 21.85 0.11 11.38
C PHE A 442 22.50 0.53 10.06
N GLY A 443 22.49 1.82 9.74
CA GLY A 443 22.93 2.37 8.45
C GLY A 443 21.78 2.53 7.45
N THR A 444 21.89 3.52 6.57
CA THR A 444 20.85 3.85 5.58
C THR A 444 20.56 2.69 4.63
N ASP A 445 21.59 2.04 4.09
CA ASP A 445 21.40 0.95 3.12
C ASP A 445 20.70 -0.26 3.75
N ALA A 446 21.00 -0.57 5.01
CA ALA A 446 20.34 -1.66 5.73
C ALA A 446 18.84 -1.37 5.90
N LEU A 447 18.48 -0.12 6.25
CA LEU A 447 17.10 0.32 6.34
C LEU A 447 16.40 0.27 4.97
N ARG A 448 16.99 0.87 3.94
CA ARG A 448 16.43 0.90 2.58
C ARG A 448 16.21 -0.52 2.05
N PHE A 449 17.21 -1.39 2.17
CA PHE A 449 17.10 -2.78 1.74
C PHE A 449 15.97 -3.48 2.48
N THR A 450 15.89 -3.35 3.82
CA THR A 450 14.80 -3.94 4.62
C THR A 450 13.41 -3.53 4.15
N LEU A 451 13.21 -2.24 3.84
CA LEU A 451 11.92 -1.72 3.40
C LEU A 451 11.59 -2.18 1.97
N ALA A 452 12.58 -2.18 1.08
CA ALA A 452 12.40 -2.55 -0.32
C ALA A 452 12.09 -4.04 -0.54
N LEU A 453 12.44 -4.92 0.41
CA LEU A 453 12.08 -6.34 0.39
C LEU A 453 10.58 -6.60 0.64
N GLY A 454 9.80 -5.56 0.95
CA GLY A 454 8.34 -5.64 1.09
C GLY A 454 7.66 -6.10 -0.20
N THR A 455 6.51 -6.77 -0.05
CA THR A 455 5.67 -7.16 -1.19
C THR A 455 4.65 -6.06 -1.47
N SER A 456 4.41 -5.73 -2.74
CA SER A 456 3.45 -4.71 -3.13
C SER A 456 2.06 -4.97 -2.51
N GLY A 457 1.46 -3.92 -1.98
CA GLY A 457 0.17 -3.95 -1.31
C GLY A 457 0.11 -4.69 0.03
N GLN A 458 1.18 -5.35 0.49
CA GLN A 458 1.22 -6.03 1.79
C GLN A 458 1.97 -5.20 2.82
N ASP A 459 1.36 -5.05 4.00
CA ASP A 459 1.98 -4.35 5.12
C ASP A 459 3.25 -5.08 5.58
N LEU A 460 4.27 -4.30 5.93
CA LEU A 460 5.57 -4.82 6.36
C LEU A 460 5.76 -4.58 7.85
N ASN A 461 5.90 -5.65 8.62
CA ASN A 461 6.32 -5.55 10.01
C ASN A 461 7.82 -5.25 10.05
N LEU A 462 8.18 -4.09 10.58
CA LEU A 462 9.57 -3.72 10.81
C LEU A 462 10.02 -4.33 12.14
N SER A 463 11.08 -5.15 12.08
CA SER A 463 11.66 -5.80 13.25
C SER A 463 13.16 -5.55 13.31
N THR A 464 13.69 -5.43 14.51
CA THR A 464 15.12 -5.20 14.77
C THR A 464 15.98 -6.35 14.23
N GLU A 465 15.45 -7.57 14.22
CA GLU A 465 16.12 -8.75 13.69
C GLU A 465 16.36 -8.61 12.18
N ARG A 466 15.35 -8.15 11.41
CA ARG A 466 15.49 -7.91 9.97
C ARG A 466 16.51 -6.82 9.66
N LEU A 467 16.48 -5.73 10.41
CA LEU A 467 17.45 -4.65 10.29
C LEU A 467 18.87 -5.13 10.60
N THR A 468 19.03 -5.94 11.65
CA THR A 468 20.33 -6.53 12.02
C THR A 468 20.87 -7.46 10.94
N ALA A 469 20.01 -8.32 10.37
CA ALA A 469 20.39 -9.20 9.27
C ALA A 469 20.84 -8.40 8.03
N ASN A 470 20.10 -7.35 7.67
CA ASN A 470 20.45 -6.51 6.51
C ASN A 470 21.67 -5.62 6.75
N LYS A 471 21.95 -5.23 8.00
CA LYS A 471 23.24 -4.62 8.38
C LYS A 471 24.39 -5.62 8.20
N ALA A 472 24.19 -6.88 8.58
CA ALA A 472 25.20 -7.93 8.37
C ALA A 472 25.46 -8.16 6.87
N PHE A 473 24.42 -8.08 6.03
CA PHE A 473 24.55 -8.09 4.57
C PHE A 473 25.40 -6.94 4.04
N THR A 474 25.14 -5.70 4.46
CA THR A 474 25.99 -4.54 4.12
C THR A 474 27.46 -4.79 4.50
N ASN A 475 27.71 -5.36 5.68
CA ASN A 475 29.06 -5.69 6.13
C ASN A 475 29.71 -6.80 5.30
N LYS A 476 28.97 -7.84 4.91
CA LYS A 476 29.48 -8.91 4.04
C LYS A 476 29.84 -8.35 2.65
N LEU A 477 29.01 -7.45 2.08
CA LEU A 477 29.31 -6.73 0.84
C LEU A 477 30.59 -5.90 0.95
N TRP A 478 30.74 -5.14 2.04
CA TRP A 478 31.96 -4.37 2.33
C TRP A 478 33.20 -5.27 2.42
N ASN A 479 33.09 -6.41 3.10
CA ASN A 479 34.19 -7.36 3.24
C ASN A 479 34.59 -8.01 1.90
N ALA A 480 33.62 -8.35 1.05
CA ALA A 480 33.89 -8.84 -0.29
C ALA A 480 34.63 -7.79 -1.15
N GLY A 481 34.21 -6.52 -1.07
CA GLY A 481 34.90 -5.42 -1.76
C GLY A 481 36.35 -5.24 -1.28
N LYS A 482 36.59 -5.26 0.04
CA LYS A 482 37.97 -5.22 0.59
C LYS A 482 38.82 -6.38 0.10
N PHE A 483 38.28 -7.60 0.07
CA PHE A 483 38.99 -8.76 -0.46
C PHE A 483 39.36 -8.55 -1.94
N LEU A 484 38.41 -8.08 -2.76
CA LEU A 484 38.66 -7.76 -4.16
C LEU A 484 39.82 -6.77 -4.33
N LEU A 485 39.80 -5.67 -3.58
CA LEU A 485 40.85 -4.64 -3.63
C LEU A 485 42.23 -5.18 -3.24
N GLN A 486 42.29 -6.20 -2.38
CA GLN A 486 43.55 -6.84 -1.98
C GLN A 486 44.10 -7.78 -3.06
N VAL A 487 43.23 -8.43 -3.83
CA VAL A 487 43.65 -9.43 -4.83
C VAL A 487 43.82 -8.85 -6.22
N LEU A 488 43.21 -7.70 -6.54
CA LEU A 488 43.34 -7.07 -7.85
C LEU A 488 44.77 -6.52 -8.09
N PRO A 489 45.22 -6.46 -9.36
CA PRO A 489 46.52 -5.88 -9.68
C PRO A 489 46.65 -4.44 -9.16
N ASN A 490 47.85 -4.06 -8.72
CA ASN A 490 48.13 -2.68 -8.33
C ASN A 490 47.83 -1.73 -9.51
N ARG A 491 47.41 -0.50 -9.24
CA ARG A 491 47.01 0.51 -10.26
C ARG A 491 48.12 0.77 -11.28
N ASP A 492 49.38 0.65 -10.86
CA ASP A 492 50.55 0.86 -11.73
C ASP A 492 50.85 -0.33 -12.66
N ASN A 493 50.18 -1.48 -12.50
CA ASN A 493 50.34 -2.64 -13.38
C ASN A 493 49.51 -2.48 -14.68
N VAL A 494 50.00 -1.63 -15.58
CA VAL A 494 49.37 -1.32 -16.87
C VAL A 494 49.03 -2.58 -17.67
N SER A 495 49.95 -3.56 -17.73
CA SER A 495 49.73 -4.81 -18.47
C SER A 495 48.63 -5.69 -17.87
N GLY A 496 48.53 -5.76 -16.54
CA GLY A 496 47.48 -6.50 -15.86
C GLY A 496 46.10 -5.89 -16.12
N TRP A 497 46.00 -4.56 -16.04
CA TRP A 497 44.77 -3.83 -16.31
C TRP A 497 44.33 -3.91 -17.78
N GLN A 498 45.27 -3.83 -18.73
CA GLN A 498 44.96 -4.03 -20.15
C GLN A 498 44.36 -5.41 -20.43
N ASN A 499 44.87 -6.46 -19.77
CA ASN A 499 44.35 -7.81 -19.93
C ASN A 499 42.96 -7.97 -19.30
N ILE A 500 42.74 -7.40 -18.11
CA ILE A 500 41.43 -7.40 -17.45
C ILE A 500 40.40 -6.67 -18.33
N GLU A 501 40.72 -5.49 -18.84
CA GLU A 501 39.83 -4.67 -19.67
C GLU A 501 39.56 -5.27 -21.06
N ALA A 502 40.49 -6.09 -21.58
CA ALA A 502 40.32 -6.79 -22.86
C ALA A 502 39.36 -7.99 -22.76
N CYS A 503 39.16 -8.56 -21.56
CA CYS A 503 38.30 -9.71 -21.38
C CYS A 503 36.82 -9.32 -21.44
N LYS A 504 36.08 -9.99 -22.32
CA LYS A 504 34.62 -9.82 -22.43
C LYS A 504 33.91 -11.16 -22.30
N PHE A 505 32.85 -11.17 -21.52
CA PHE A 505 32.02 -12.35 -21.24
C PHE A 505 30.74 -12.39 -22.07
N ASN A 506 30.71 -11.63 -23.16
CA ASN A 506 29.52 -11.41 -23.99
C ASN A 506 29.38 -12.37 -25.18
N THR A 507 30.27 -13.37 -25.31
CA THR A 507 30.17 -14.39 -26.35
C THR A 507 30.36 -15.79 -25.76
N GLU A 508 29.64 -16.75 -26.31
CA GLU A 508 29.66 -18.15 -25.86
C GLU A 508 31.06 -18.76 -25.96
N GLY A 509 31.80 -18.43 -27.02
CA GLY A 509 33.15 -18.91 -27.23
C GLY A 509 34.16 -18.49 -26.15
N TYR A 510 33.99 -17.32 -25.54
CA TYR A 510 34.80 -16.90 -24.39
C TYR A 510 34.34 -17.59 -23.10
N LEU A 511 33.03 -17.66 -22.88
CA LEU A 511 32.44 -18.28 -21.70
C LEU A 511 32.86 -19.75 -21.55
N LEU A 512 32.78 -20.54 -22.62
CA LEU A 512 33.10 -21.97 -22.59
C LEU A 512 34.60 -22.26 -22.46
N ARG A 513 35.48 -21.26 -22.66
CA ARG A 513 36.93 -21.39 -22.41
C ARG A 513 37.28 -21.08 -20.96
N LEU A 514 36.36 -20.51 -20.20
CA LEU A 514 36.61 -20.27 -18.78
C LEU A 514 36.72 -21.61 -18.06
N PRO A 515 37.61 -21.69 -17.07
CA PRO A 515 37.61 -22.81 -16.16
C PRO A 515 36.27 -22.94 -15.42
N LEU A 516 36.00 -24.13 -14.88
CA LEU A 516 34.68 -24.48 -14.37
C LEU A 516 34.11 -23.49 -13.32
N PRO A 517 34.83 -23.07 -12.27
CA PRO A 517 34.29 -22.13 -11.27
C PRO A 517 33.94 -20.77 -11.88
N GLU A 518 34.79 -20.25 -12.76
CA GLU A 518 34.58 -18.99 -13.46
C GLU A 518 33.41 -19.05 -14.43
N CYS A 519 33.31 -20.14 -15.21
CA CYS A 519 32.19 -20.33 -16.13
C CYS A 519 30.85 -20.45 -15.40
N TRP A 520 30.84 -21.15 -14.26
CA TRP A 520 29.67 -21.29 -13.40
C TRP A 520 29.19 -19.94 -12.87
N VAL A 521 30.05 -19.16 -12.20
CA VAL A 521 29.63 -17.90 -11.57
C VAL A 521 29.18 -16.87 -12.62
N VAL A 522 29.84 -16.81 -13.78
CA VAL A 522 29.45 -15.92 -14.88
C VAL A 522 28.10 -16.33 -15.46
N SER A 523 27.86 -17.64 -15.64
CA SER A 523 26.56 -18.14 -16.11
C SER A 523 25.44 -17.83 -15.12
N LYS A 524 25.69 -18.03 -13.81
CA LYS A 524 24.74 -17.71 -12.74
C LYS A 524 24.46 -16.21 -12.65
N LEU A 525 25.47 -15.36 -12.81
CA LEU A 525 25.30 -13.91 -12.90
C LEU A 525 24.42 -13.51 -14.08
N HIS A 526 24.66 -14.05 -15.28
CA HIS A 526 23.85 -13.73 -16.45
C HIS A 526 22.40 -14.19 -16.29
N MET A 527 22.17 -15.35 -15.65
CA MET A 527 20.83 -15.79 -15.26
C MET A 527 20.18 -14.85 -14.24
N LEU A 528 20.93 -14.40 -13.24
CA LEU A 528 20.46 -13.41 -12.26
C LEU A 528 20.05 -12.12 -12.97
N ILE A 529 20.91 -11.55 -13.83
CA ILE A 529 20.64 -10.29 -14.55
C ILE A 529 19.32 -10.40 -15.35
N ASP A 530 19.09 -11.50 -16.05
CA ASP A 530 17.84 -11.71 -16.79
C ASP A 530 16.63 -11.76 -15.83
N ALA A 531 16.73 -12.56 -14.75
CA ALA A 531 15.64 -12.76 -13.79
C ALA A 531 15.28 -11.45 -13.05
N VAL A 532 16.27 -10.74 -12.52
CA VAL A 532 16.04 -9.48 -11.80
C VAL A 532 15.56 -8.37 -12.72
N THR A 533 16.00 -8.35 -13.98
CA THR A 533 15.50 -7.38 -14.97
C THR A 533 14.03 -7.65 -15.30
N GLU A 534 13.65 -8.92 -15.46
CA GLU A 534 12.24 -9.31 -15.64
C GLU A 534 11.38 -8.95 -14.43
N SER A 535 11.84 -9.23 -13.22
CA SER A 535 11.17 -8.87 -11.97
C SER A 535 11.06 -7.35 -11.79
N TYR A 536 12.08 -6.58 -12.18
CA TYR A 536 12.03 -5.12 -12.21
C TYR A 536 10.93 -4.59 -13.15
N ASN A 537 10.85 -5.14 -14.37
CA ASN A 537 9.84 -4.75 -15.35
C ASN A 537 8.41 -5.08 -14.89
N LYS A 538 8.25 -6.06 -14.00
CA LYS A 538 6.98 -6.43 -13.35
C LYS A 538 6.74 -5.69 -12.02
N PHE A 539 7.65 -4.80 -11.62
CA PHE A 539 7.59 -4.06 -10.35
C PHE A 539 7.67 -4.96 -9.10
N PHE A 540 8.29 -6.13 -9.21
CA PHE A 540 8.52 -7.04 -8.09
C PHE A 540 9.85 -6.73 -7.38
N PHE A 541 9.98 -5.49 -6.90
CA PHE A 541 11.23 -4.99 -6.31
C PHE A 541 11.72 -5.81 -5.12
N GLY A 542 10.79 -6.34 -4.32
CA GLY A 542 11.15 -7.19 -3.19
C GLY A 542 11.73 -8.55 -3.59
N ASP A 543 11.29 -9.11 -4.72
CA ASP A 543 11.88 -10.33 -5.28
C ASP A 543 13.26 -10.05 -5.86
N VAL A 544 13.42 -8.91 -6.55
CA VAL A 544 14.73 -8.48 -7.06
C VAL A 544 15.76 -8.41 -5.95
N GLY A 545 15.45 -7.74 -4.84
CA GLY A 545 16.36 -7.64 -3.70
C GLY A 545 16.74 -9.01 -3.12
N ARG A 546 15.78 -9.94 -3.01
CA ARG A 546 16.03 -11.31 -2.53
C ARG A 546 16.94 -12.11 -3.47
N GLU A 547 16.65 -12.10 -4.77
CA GLU A 547 17.45 -12.84 -5.76
C GLU A 547 18.90 -12.36 -5.78
N ILE A 548 19.13 -11.04 -5.68
CA ILE A 548 20.48 -10.49 -5.61
C ILE A 548 21.17 -10.86 -4.29
N TYR A 549 20.45 -10.84 -3.17
CA TYR A 549 20.98 -11.27 -1.87
C TYR A 549 21.42 -12.74 -1.91
N ASP A 550 20.56 -13.63 -2.41
CA ASP A 550 20.81 -15.07 -2.47
C ASP A 550 22.02 -15.37 -3.37
N PHE A 551 22.11 -14.73 -4.54
CA PHE A 551 23.28 -14.87 -5.41
C PHE A 551 24.56 -14.32 -4.78
N PHE A 552 24.51 -13.11 -4.19
CA PHE A 552 25.70 -12.53 -3.57
C PHE A 552 26.20 -13.41 -2.43
N TRP A 553 25.30 -13.84 -1.55
CA TRP A 553 25.69 -14.56 -0.34
C TRP A 553 26.06 -16.01 -0.67
N GLY A 554 25.12 -16.74 -1.26
CA GLY A 554 25.28 -18.16 -1.55
C GLY A 554 26.29 -18.41 -2.66
N ASP A 555 26.04 -17.90 -3.86
CA ASP A 555 26.88 -18.25 -5.02
C ASP A 555 28.23 -17.50 -5.04
N PHE A 556 28.21 -16.18 -4.83
CA PHE A 556 29.42 -15.37 -4.98
C PHE A 556 30.33 -15.44 -3.74
N ALA A 557 29.80 -15.14 -2.56
CA ALA A 557 30.63 -14.95 -1.38
C ALA A 557 31.04 -16.26 -0.71
N ASP A 558 30.12 -17.23 -0.59
CA ASP A 558 30.42 -18.49 0.09
C ASP A 558 31.16 -19.48 -0.83
N TRP A 559 30.93 -19.42 -2.15
CA TRP A 559 31.56 -20.34 -3.11
C TRP A 559 32.61 -19.70 -4.01
N TYR A 560 32.24 -18.70 -4.83
CA TYR A 560 33.16 -18.21 -5.85
C TYR A 560 34.38 -17.48 -5.27
N ILE A 561 34.20 -16.67 -4.22
CA ILE A 561 35.32 -16.02 -3.52
C ILE A 561 36.29 -17.08 -2.98
N GLU A 562 35.81 -18.14 -2.35
CA GLU A 562 36.69 -19.19 -1.80
C GLU A 562 37.41 -19.97 -2.92
N ALA A 563 36.69 -20.35 -3.98
CA ALA A 563 37.29 -20.99 -5.16
C ALA A 563 38.37 -20.10 -5.82
N SER A 564 38.14 -18.78 -5.86
CA SER A 564 39.10 -17.83 -6.42
C SER A 564 40.38 -17.72 -5.58
N LYS A 565 40.30 -17.83 -4.25
CA LYS A 565 41.49 -17.81 -3.37
C LYS A 565 42.42 -18.98 -3.66
N ALA A 566 41.88 -20.17 -3.87
CA ALA A 566 42.68 -21.34 -4.23
C ALA A 566 43.50 -21.05 -5.50
N ARG A 567 42.86 -20.46 -6.51
CA ARG A 567 43.51 -20.13 -7.77
C ARG A 567 44.51 -18.98 -7.68
N ILE A 568 44.20 -17.94 -6.91
CA ILE A 568 45.06 -16.76 -6.80
C ILE A 568 46.30 -17.08 -5.97
N TYR A 569 46.17 -17.84 -4.89
CA TYR A 569 47.29 -18.09 -3.96
C TYR A 569 48.07 -19.38 -4.24
N HIS A 570 47.47 -20.40 -4.88
CA HIS A 570 48.06 -21.75 -4.96
C HIS A 570 48.37 -22.24 -6.38
N SER A 571 48.05 -21.48 -7.44
CA SER A 571 48.24 -21.96 -8.81
C SER A 571 49.69 -21.86 -9.33
N GLY A 572 50.51 -20.96 -8.77
CA GLY A 572 51.87 -20.71 -9.24
C GLY A 572 51.96 -20.15 -10.68
N ASP A 573 50.83 -19.88 -11.33
CA ASP A 573 50.70 -19.40 -12.71
C ASP A 573 49.96 -18.05 -12.72
N ASP A 574 50.67 -16.98 -13.07
CA ASP A 574 50.13 -15.62 -13.12
C ASP A 574 48.92 -15.48 -14.07
N SER A 575 48.84 -16.31 -15.12
CA SER A 575 47.72 -16.28 -16.07
C SER A 575 46.43 -16.84 -15.46
N VAL A 576 46.55 -17.87 -14.61
CA VAL A 576 45.44 -18.52 -13.90
C VAL A 576 44.86 -17.59 -12.84
N ALA A 577 45.73 -16.86 -12.13
CA ALA A 577 45.34 -15.84 -11.15
C ALA A 577 44.63 -14.65 -11.84
N LEU A 578 45.12 -14.22 -13.00
CA LEU A 578 44.55 -13.09 -13.75
C LEU A 578 43.12 -13.36 -14.25
N VAL A 579 42.82 -14.58 -14.71
CA VAL A 579 41.45 -14.96 -15.11
C VAL A 579 40.49 -14.88 -13.91
N ALA A 580 40.89 -15.42 -12.76
CA ALA A 580 40.08 -15.39 -11.55
C ALA A 580 39.83 -13.94 -11.07
N GLN A 581 40.86 -13.09 -11.07
CA GLN A 581 40.77 -11.65 -10.77
C GLN A 581 39.81 -10.91 -11.71
N THR A 582 39.90 -11.20 -13.02
CA THR A 582 39.05 -10.58 -14.04
C THR A 582 37.58 -10.93 -13.81
N VAL A 583 37.28 -12.20 -13.57
CA VAL A 583 35.91 -12.67 -13.33
C VAL A 583 35.38 -12.16 -11.98
N LEU A 584 36.21 -12.14 -10.93
CA LEU A 584 35.87 -11.52 -9.64
C LEU A 584 35.43 -10.07 -9.81
N LEU A 585 36.22 -9.26 -10.55
CA LEU A 585 35.88 -7.86 -10.82
C LEU A 585 34.57 -7.76 -11.59
N TYR A 586 34.44 -8.51 -12.70
CA TYR A 586 33.25 -8.47 -13.54
C TYR A 586 31.97 -8.83 -12.78
N VAL A 587 32.00 -9.88 -11.97
CA VAL A 587 30.83 -10.32 -11.19
C VAL A 587 30.51 -9.28 -10.11
N PHE A 588 31.51 -8.81 -9.37
CA PHE A 588 31.30 -7.83 -8.32
C PHE A 588 30.74 -6.51 -8.84
N GLU A 589 31.23 -6.02 -9.98
CA GLU A 589 30.71 -4.79 -10.61
C GLU A 589 29.23 -4.89 -10.97
N ASN A 590 28.81 -6.03 -11.53
CA ASN A 590 27.42 -6.24 -11.84
C ASN A 590 26.57 -6.40 -10.57
N ILE A 591 27.08 -7.04 -9.52
CA ILE A 591 26.42 -7.06 -8.20
C ILE A 591 26.21 -5.63 -7.68
N LEU A 592 27.24 -4.78 -7.72
CA LEU A 592 27.13 -3.38 -7.27
C LEU A 592 26.06 -2.63 -8.07
N LYS A 593 26.05 -2.76 -9.40
CA LYS A 593 25.01 -2.16 -10.26
C LYS A 593 23.60 -2.63 -9.91
N LEU A 594 23.42 -3.94 -9.71
CA LEU A 594 22.11 -4.51 -9.37
C LEU A 594 21.63 -4.08 -7.97
N LEU A 595 22.53 -3.97 -7.00
CA LEU A 595 22.21 -3.55 -5.63
C LEU A 595 22.04 -2.03 -5.50
N HIS A 596 22.62 -1.22 -6.39
CA HIS A 596 22.67 0.24 -6.24
C HIS A 596 21.31 0.92 -6.01
N PRO A 597 20.21 0.54 -6.70
CA PRO A 597 18.89 1.12 -6.42
C PRO A 597 18.41 0.91 -4.97
N PHE A 598 18.86 -0.18 -4.34
CA PHE A 598 18.47 -0.55 -2.97
C PHE A 598 19.45 -0.01 -1.93
N MET A 599 20.76 -0.13 -2.19
CA MET A 599 21.84 0.15 -1.26
C MET A 599 22.84 1.16 -1.85
N PRO A 600 22.41 2.41 -2.14
CA PRO A 600 23.19 3.33 -2.94
C PRO A 600 24.50 3.77 -2.29
N PHE A 601 24.61 3.83 -0.96
CA PHE A 601 25.80 4.40 -0.32
C PHE A 601 26.98 3.44 -0.31
N VAL A 602 26.80 2.23 0.22
CA VAL A 602 27.85 1.21 0.27
C VAL A 602 28.28 0.78 -1.12
N THR A 603 27.34 0.70 -2.07
CA THR A 603 27.66 0.29 -3.45
C THR A 603 28.43 1.37 -4.20
N GLU A 604 28.08 2.64 -4.01
CA GLU A 604 28.82 3.78 -4.58
C GLU A 604 30.24 3.84 -3.98
N GLU A 605 30.38 3.72 -2.66
CA GLU A 605 31.70 3.75 -2.01
C GLU A 605 32.62 2.62 -2.50
N LEU A 606 32.08 1.40 -2.59
CA LEU A 606 32.81 0.25 -3.12
C LEU A 606 33.19 0.45 -4.60
N TRP A 607 32.27 1.01 -5.41
CA TRP A 607 32.52 1.31 -6.81
C TRP A 607 33.62 2.35 -7.01
N GLN A 608 33.62 3.43 -6.23
CA GLN A 608 34.65 4.47 -6.29
C GLN A 608 36.03 3.96 -5.82
N ALA A 609 36.05 2.98 -4.91
CA ALA A 609 37.29 2.36 -4.47
C ALA A 609 37.93 1.48 -5.57
N LEU A 610 37.12 0.89 -6.46
CA LEU A 610 37.62 0.06 -7.56
C LEU A 610 38.57 0.86 -8.49
N PRO A 611 39.70 0.28 -8.89
CA PRO A 611 40.63 0.94 -9.81
C PRO A 611 39.98 1.33 -11.15
N ASN A 612 40.48 2.40 -11.76
CA ASN A 612 40.04 2.89 -13.07
C ASN A 612 38.53 3.23 -13.17
N ARG A 613 37.84 3.49 -12.06
CA ARG A 613 36.48 4.06 -12.05
C ARG A 613 36.55 5.55 -11.77
N ARG A 614 36.05 6.37 -12.71
CA ARG A 614 36.02 7.83 -12.62
C ARG A 614 34.61 8.40 -12.51
N GLU A 615 33.62 7.61 -12.93
CA GLU A 615 32.23 8.00 -12.96
C GLU A 615 31.47 7.38 -11.79
N ALA A 616 30.42 8.08 -11.35
CA ALA A 616 29.55 7.59 -10.29
C ALA A 616 28.78 6.33 -10.73
N LEU A 617 28.54 5.40 -9.80
CA LEU A 617 27.76 4.19 -10.08
C LEU A 617 26.34 4.55 -10.51
N ILE A 618 25.75 5.61 -9.90
CA ILE A 618 24.40 6.07 -10.20
C ILE A 618 24.15 6.46 -11.67
N ILE A 619 25.20 6.84 -12.42
CA ILE A 619 25.08 7.18 -13.85
C ILE A 619 25.46 6.01 -14.77
N SER A 620 25.86 4.88 -14.20
CA SER A 620 26.24 3.70 -14.98
C SER A 620 25.00 3.04 -15.62
N SER A 621 25.21 2.40 -16.76
CA SER A 621 24.16 1.64 -17.42
C SER A 621 23.82 0.36 -16.65
N TRP A 622 22.53 0.03 -16.62
CA TRP A 622 22.03 -1.26 -16.14
C TRP A 622 22.74 -2.42 -16.87
N PRO A 623 23.03 -3.55 -16.19
CA PRO A 623 23.66 -4.70 -16.83
C PRO A 623 22.92 -5.19 -18.08
N GLN A 624 23.68 -5.65 -19.07
CA GLN A 624 23.13 -6.17 -20.32
C GLN A 624 22.44 -7.53 -20.08
N THR A 625 21.23 -7.68 -20.61
CA THR A 625 20.46 -8.94 -20.59
C THR A 625 20.78 -9.83 -21.79
N ALA A 626 20.30 -11.08 -21.74
CA ALA A 626 20.45 -12.09 -22.79
C ALA A 626 21.93 -12.41 -23.12
N LEU A 627 22.79 -12.39 -22.10
CA LEU A 627 24.18 -12.78 -22.23
C LEU A 627 24.34 -14.32 -22.25
N PRO A 628 25.42 -14.86 -22.84
CA PRO A 628 25.63 -16.30 -22.94
C PRO A 628 25.69 -16.99 -21.57
N ARG A 629 25.15 -18.20 -21.45
CA ARG A 629 25.16 -19.00 -20.22
C ARG A 629 25.32 -20.49 -20.54
N SER A 630 25.95 -21.25 -19.66
CA SER A 630 26.09 -22.71 -19.81
C SER A 630 25.38 -23.45 -18.68
N THR A 631 24.20 -23.98 -18.97
CA THR A 631 23.41 -24.75 -17.98
C THR A 631 24.11 -26.03 -17.55
N ASP A 632 24.83 -26.68 -18.46
CA ASP A 632 25.47 -27.97 -18.20
C ASP A 632 26.69 -27.81 -17.28
N LEU A 633 27.48 -26.75 -17.50
CA LEU A 633 28.60 -26.42 -16.62
C LEU A 633 28.12 -25.92 -15.27
N VAL A 634 26.96 -25.25 -15.22
CA VAL A 634 26.35 -24.87 -13.95
C VAL A 634 26.02 -26.10 -13.11
N LYS A 635 25.28 -27.06 -13.68
CA LYS A 635 24.96 -28.34 -13.02
C LYS A 635 26.20 -29.10 -12.58
N ARG A 636 27.24 -29.12 -13.41
CA ARG A 636 28.50 -29.79 -13.09
C ARG A 636 29.18 -29.21 -11.85
N PHE A 637 29.20 -27.88 -11.71
CA PHE A 637 29.75 -27.24 -10.52
C PHE A 637 28.86 -27.47 -9.29
N GLU A 638 27.53 -27.40 -9.45
CA GLU A 638 26.58 -27.70 -8.37
C GLU A 638 26.72 -29.14 -7.83
N ASN A 639 27.01 -30.10 -8.72
CA ASN A 639 27.34 -31.46 -8.30
C ASN A 639 28.65 -31.52 -7.49
N LEU A 640 29.66 -30.68 -7.80
CA LEU A 640 30.89 -30.60 -6.99
C LEU A 640 30.64 -29.98 -5.62
N GLN A 641 29.78 -28.95 -5.54
CA GLN A 641 29.40 -28.34 -4.26
C GLN A 641 28.79 -29.38 -3.32
N ALA A 642 27.92 -30.26 -3.85
CA ALA A 642 27.35 -31.37 -3.10
C ALA A 642 28.41 -32.37 -2.59
N LEU A 643 29.55 -32.54 -3.29
CA LEU A 643 30.64 -33.41 -2.83
C LEU A 643 31.42 -32.80 -1.66
N GLU A 644 31.63 -31.49 -1.65
CA GLU A 644 32.32 -30.80 -0.54
C GLU A 644 31.47 -30.76 0.74
N GLU A 645 30.14 -30.72 0.62
CA GLU A 645 29.21 -30.83 1.75
C GLU A 645 29.00 -32.28 2.24
N LYS A 646 29.89 -33.22 1.87
CA LYS A 646 29.84 -34.64 2.25
C LYS A 646 29.40 -34.86 3.69
N GLU A 647 29.99 -34.12 4.61
CA GLU A 647 29.79 -34.35 6.04
C GLU A 647 28.40 -33.92 6.51
N VAL A 648 27.90 -32.81 5.96
CA VAL A 648 26.56 -32.29 6.24
C VAL A 648 25.51 -33.18 5.60
N LEU A 649 25.72 -33.61 4.36
CA LEU A 649 24.84 -34.56 3.68
C LEU A 649 24.80 -35.91 4.41
N ALA A 650 25.94 -36.39 4.89
CA ALA A 650 26.01 -37.60 5.70
C ALA A 650 25.24 -37.43 7.02
N LEU A 651 25.44 -36.31 7.73
CA LEU A 651 24.75 -36.03 8.99
C LEU A 651 23.23 -35.90 8.83
N LEU A 652 22.77 -35.09 7.87
CA LEU A 652 21.34 -34.88 7.59
C LEU A 652 20.66 -36.17 7.09
N SER A 653 21.39 -36.99 6.35
CA SER A 653 20.91 -38.28 5.84
C SER A 653 21.16 -39.44 6.81
N LYS A 654 21.76 -39.19 7.97
CA LYS A 654 22.15 -40.19 8.98
C LYS A 654 23.01 -41.33 8.42
N LEU A 655 23.89 -41.00 7.49
CA LEU A 655 24.84 -41.93 6.89
C LEU A 655 26.16 -41.90 7.69
N ASP A 656 26.84 -43.04 7.71
CA ASP A 656 28.14 -43.17 8.34
C ASP A 656 29.23 -42.52 7.46
N LEU A 657 29.87 -41.49 7.98
CA LEU A 657 30.88 -40.66 7.31
C LEU A 657 32.07 -41.49 6.78
N ASP A 658 32.47 -42.51 7.53
CA ASP A 658 33.65 -43.33 7.23
C ASP A 658 33.40 -44.32 6.08
N ASN A 659 32.13 -44.57 5.74
CA ASN A 659 31.69 -45.56 4.75
C ASN A 659 31.05 -44.94 3.50
N ILE A 660 31.15 -43.62 3.32
CA ILE A 660 30.72 -42.94 2.09
C ILE A 660 31.93 -42.76 1.18
N HIS A 661 31.85 -43.35 -0.01
CA HIS A 661 32.87 -43.22 -1.05
C HIS A 661 32.28 -42.51 -2.26
N PHE A 662 32.96 -41.48 -2.74
CA PHE A 662 32.63 -40.83 -4.01
C PHE A 662 33.55 -41.37 -5.10
N ALA A 663 32.98 -41.67 -6.25
CA ALA A 663 33.69 -42.19 -7.41
C ALA A 663 33.12 -41.56 -8.69
N ASP A 664 34.00 -41.32 -9.67
CA ASP A 664 33.64 -40.76 -10.97
C ASP A 664 32.94 -41.77 -11.90
N SER A 665 32.74 -43.00 -11.42
CA SER A 665 32.06 -44.07 -12.13
C SER A 665 31.34 -44.99 -11.14
N PRO A 666 30.27 -45.69 -11.57
CA PRO A 666 29.57 -46.64 -10.70
C PRO A 666 30.54 -47.69 -10.14
N PRO A 667 30.41 -48.09 -8.86
CA PRO A 667 31.28 -49.09 -8.26
C PRO A 667 31.12 -50.46 -8.95
N GLU A 668 32.14 -51.33 -8.89
CA GLU A 668 32.10 -52.65 -9.57
C GLU A 668 30.91 -53.53 -9.13
N ASP A 669 30.47 -53.35 -7.87
CA ASP A 669 29.31 -54.01 -7.27
C ASP A 669 27.99 -53.25 -7.51
N ALA A 670 27.95 -52.21 -8.35
CA ALA A 670 26.75 -51.40 -8.61
C ALA A 670 25.52 -52.22 -8.99
N LYS A 671 25.71 -53.38 -9.63
CA LYS A 671 24.62 -54.32 -9.95
C LYS A 671 24.00 -54.94 -8.68
N GLN A 672 24.76 -55.07 -7.61
CA GLN A 672 24.35 -55.60 -6.30
C GLN A 672 24.02 -54.50 -5.27
N SER A 673 24.09 -53.22 -5.63
CA SER A 673 23.87 -52.07 -4.72
C SER A 673 22.51 -51.38 -4.93
N VAL A 674 21.85 -50.87 -3.88
CA VAL A 674 20.67 -49.99 -4.05
C VAL A 674 21.13 -48.70 -4.70
N HIS A 675 20.67 -48.47 -5.93
CA HIS A 675 21.01 -47.29 -6.74
C HIS A 675 19.92 -46.22 -6.61
N LEU A 676 20.31 -44.99 -6.30
CA LEU A 676 19.46 -43.81 -6.22
C LEU A 676 20.06 -42.67 -7.05
N ILE A 677 19.28 -42.13 -7.99
CA ILE A 677 19.66 -40.90 -8.70
C ILE A 677 19.17 -39.71 -7.86
N ALA A 678 20.10 -38.91 -7.36
CA ALA A 678 19.82 -37.74 -6.54
C ALA A 678 19.55 -36.50 -7.42
N SER A 679 20.38 -36.29 -8.43
CA SER A 679 20.25 -35.26 -9.46
C SER A 679 20.92 -35.73 -10.76
N GLU A 680 20.79 -34.96 -11.85
CA GLU A 680 21.45 -35.27 -13.12
C GLU A 680 22.98 -35.30 -12.93
N GLY A 681 23.59 -36.48 -13.09
CA GLY A 681 25.02 -36.70 -12.89
C GLY A 681 25.46 -36.99 -11.44
N LEU A 682 24.53 -37.06 -10.47
CA LEU A 682 24.81 -37.49 -9.10
C LEU A 682 24.02 -38.76 -8.76
N GLU A 683 24.74 -39.87 -8.68
CA GLU A 683 24.21 -41.19 -8.41
C GLU A 683 24.78 -41.73 -7.08
N ALA A 684 23.90 -42.29 -6.25
CA ALA A 684 24.26 -42.89 -4.97
C ALA A 684 24.04 -44.41 -5.02
N TYR A 685 25.05 -45.16 -4.62
CA TYR A 685 25.05 -46.62 -4.60
C TYR A 685 25.28 -47.12 -3.17
N LEU A 686 24.36 -47.94 -2.65
CA LEU A 686 24.49 -48.56 -1.32
C LEU A 686 24.72 -50.08 -1.48
N PRO A 687 25.93 -50.59 -1.19
CA PRO A 687 26.26 -52.01 -1.24
C PRO A 687 25.34 -52.84 -0.35
N LEU A 688 24.75 -53.90 -0.90
CA LEU A 688 23.81 -54.77 -0.17
C LEU A 688 24.46 -55.94 0.54
N ALA A 689 25.79 -56.10 0.45
CA ALA A 689 26.50 -57.22 1.04
C ALA A 689 26.29 -57.25 2.57
N ASP A 690 25.62 -58.31 3.03
CA ASP A 690 25.43 -58.76 4.41
C ASP A 690 24.47 -58.00 5.36
N MET A 691 23.71 -56.97 4.93
CA MET A 691 22.84 -56.22 5.87
C MET A 691 21.41 -55.82 5.41
N VAL A 692 20.87 -56.31 4.29
CA VAL A 692 19.53 -55.90 3.84
C VAL A 692 18.60 -57.07 3.54
N ASP A 693 17.42 -57.05 4.16
CA ASP A 693 16.29 -57.91 3.79
C ASP A 693 15.80 -57.52 2.38
N ILE A 694 16.25 -58.29 1.38
CA ILE A 694 15.89 -58.10 -0.03
C ILE A 694 14.37 -58.10 -0.22
N SER A 695 13.62 -58.85 0.61
CA SER A 695 12.16 -58.88 0.54
C SER A 695 11.54 -57.56 0.99
N ALA A 696 12.08 -56.95 2.05
CA ALA A 696 11.67 -55.63 2.51
C ALA A 696 12.02 -54.53 1.48
N GLU A 697 13.17 -54.64 0.80
CA GLU A 697 13.56 -53.68 -0.24
C GLU A 697 12.71 -53.81 -1.50
N VAL A 698 12.35 -55.04 -1.91
CA VAL A 698 11.39 -55.27 -3.00
C VAL A 698 10.03 -54.66 -2.64
N GLN A 699 9.56 -54.80 -1.40
CA GLN A 699 8.31 -54.17 -0.95
C GLN A 699 8.41 -52.63 -0.96
N ARG A 700 9.52 -52.06 -0.47
CA ARG A 700 9.77 -50.61 -0.47
C ARG A 700 9.78 -50.04 -1.87
N LEU A 701 10.54 -50.64 -2.79
CA LEU A 701 10.62 -50.21 -4.18
C LEU A 701 9.30 -50.41 -4.92
N THR A 702 8.55 -51.47 -4.64
CA THR A 702 7.20 -51.68 -5.21
C THR A 702 6.24 -50.57 -4.76
N LYS A 703 6.27 -50.20 -3.47
CA LYS A 703 5.45 -49.10 -2.94
C LYS A 703 5.87 -47.75 -3.53
N ARG A 704 7.18 -47.49 -3.63
CA ARG A 704 7.70 -46.27 -4.25
C ARG A 704 7.32 -46.17 -5.73
N LEU A 705 7.45 -47.27 -6.48
CA LEU A 705 7.04 -47.36 -7.88
C LEU A 705 5.55 -47.04 -8.04
N SER A 706 4.68 -47.57 -7.17
CA SER A 706 3.24 -47.27 -7.22
C SER A 706 2.94 -45.78 -7.03
N LYS A 707 3.66 -45.11 -6.13
CA LYS A 707 3.50 -43.67 -5.87
C LYS A 707 3.99 -42.84 -7.07
N MET A 708 5.16 -43.19 -7.61
CA MET A 708 5.72 -42.52 -8.80
C MET A 708 4.84 -42.72 -10.02
N GLN A 709 4.26 -43.92 -10.20
CA GLN A 709 3.32 -44.21 -11.28
C GLN A 709 2.03 -43.37 -11.14
N THR A 710 1.52 -43.19 -9.93
CA THR A 710 0.36 -42.33 -9.65
C THR A 710 0.66 -40.86 -9.97
N GLU A 711 1.83 -40.35 -9.59
CA GLU A 711 2.27 -38.99 -9.93
C GLU A 711 2.42 -38.81 -11.45
N TYR A 712 3.05 -39.76 -12.14
CA TYR A 712 3.19 -39.74 -13.59
C TYR A 712 1.85 -39.78 -14.32
N GLU A 713 0.90 -40.60 -13.85
CA GLU A 713 -0.46 -40.65 -14.40
C GLU A 713 -1.20 -39.32 -14.19
N GLY A 714 -1.01 -38.66 -13.05
CA GLY A 714 -1.52 -37.31 -12.80
C GLY A 714 -0.94 -36.26 -13.76
N LEU A 715 0.37 -36.33 -14.04
CA LEU A 715 1.03 -35.46 -15.01
C LEU A 715 0.53 -35.73 -16.44
N LYS A 716 0.41 -36.99 -16.85
CA LYS A 716 -0.16 -37.37 -18.16
C LYS A 716 -1.62 -36.97 -18.31
N ALA A 717 -2.44 -37.11 -17.27
CA ALA A 717 -3.84 -36.69 -17.30
C ALA A 717 -3.97 -35.17 -17.50
N ARG A 718 -3.07 -34.38 -16.91
CA ARG A 718 -2.98 -32.93 -17.16
C ARG A 718 -2.56 -32.62 -18.59
N LEU A 719 -1.54 -33.30 -19.11
CA LEU A 719 -1.07 -33.13 -20.49
C LEU A 719 -2.08 -33.60 -21.55
N ASN A 720 -2.95 -34.55 -21.22
CA ASN A 720 -4.00 -35.03 -22.12
C ASN A 720 -5.30 -34.21 -22.01
N SER A 721 -5.37 -33.24 -21.08
CA SER A 721 -6.54 -32.37 -20.93
C SER A 721 -6.49 -31.23 -21.96
N PRO A 722 -7.42 -31.17 -22.94
CA PRO A 722 -7.43 -30.11 -23.95
C PRO A 722 -7.54 -28.73 -23.31
N LYS A 723 -8.33 -28.64 -22.23
CA LYS A 723 -8.56 -27.43 -21.45
C LYS A 723 -7.29 -26.90 -20.77
N PHE A 724 -6.35 -27.78 -20.42
CA PHE A 724 -5.06 -27.40 -19.83
C PHE A 724 -4.08 -26.93 -20.92
N ILE A 725 -3.98 -27.65 -22.03
CA ILE A 725 -3.09 -27.28 -23.14
C ILE A 725 -3.47 -25.93 -23.76
N GLU A 726 -4.77 -25.65 -23.89
CA GLU A 726 -5.25 -24.40 -24.51
C GLU A 726 -5.20 -23.18 -23.59
N LYS A 727 -5.36 -23.36 -22.28
CA LYS A 727 -5.46 -22.25 -21.31
C LYS A 727 -4.20 -21.98 -20.51
N ALA A 728 -3.31 -22.96 -20.37
CA ALA A 728 -2.07 -22.77 -19.61
C ALA A 728 -1.00 -22.06 -20.46
N PRO A 729 -0.17 -21.20 -19.85
CA PRO A 729 1.00 -20.62 -20.52
C PRO A 729 1.93 -21.71 -21.10
N LYS A 730 2.57 -21.43 -22.25
CA LYS A 730 3.38 -22.41 -23.00
C LYS A 730 4.56 -22.95 -22.19
N ASP A 731 5.16 -22.10 -21.35
CA ASP A 731 6.23 -22.42 -20.40
C ASP A 731 5.75 -23.37 -19.30
N VAL A 732 4.52 -23.20 -18.80
CA VAL A 732 3.90 -24.12 -17.83
C VAL A 732 3.62 -25.48 -18.44
N VAL A 733 3.14 -25.52 -19.69
CA VAL A 733 2.92 -26.79 -20.43
C VAL A 733 4.26 -27.51 -20.64
N ARG A 734 5.30 -26.79 -21.06
CA ARG A 734 6.66 -27.34 -21.24
C ARG A 734 7.24 -27.89 -19.93
N GLY A 735 7.12 -27.16 -18.82
CA GLY A 735 7.59 -27.63 -17.52
C GLY A 735 6.86 -28.87 -17.01
N VAL A 736 5.58 -29.06 -17.37
CA VAL A 736 4.85 -30.31 -17.05
C VAL A 736 5.29 -31.46 -17.96
N GLN A 737 5.65 -31.19 -19.22
CA GLN A 737 6.22 -32.20 -20.14
C GLN A 737 7.60 -32.69 -19.66
N GLU A 738 8.49 -31.78 -19.27
CA GLU A 738 9.81 -32.10 -18.72
C GLU A 738 9.69 -32.95 -17.45
N LYS A 739 8.82 -32.54 -16.50
CA LYS A 739 8.53 -33.33 -15.29
C LYS A 739 7.96 -34.72 -15.59
N ALA A 740 7.13 -34.85 -16.62
CA ALA A 740 6.58 -36.15 -17.03
C ALA A 740 7.68 -37.05 -17.62
N ALA A 741 8.58 -36.50 -18.44
CA ALA A 741 9.71 -37.23 -19.00
C ALA A 741 10.68 -37.71 -17.91
N GLU A 742 11.04 -36.84 -16.96
CA GLU A 742 11.86 -37.22 -15.80
C GLU A 742 11.20 -38.30 -14.94
N ALA A 743 9.89 -38.20 -14.71
CA ALA A 743 9.15 -39.19 -13.94
C ALA A 743 9.11 -40.55 -14.65
N GLU A 744 8.95 -40.56 -15.97
CA GLU A 744 8.96 -41.78 -16.80
C GLU A 744 10.32 -42.49 -16.77
N GLU A 745 11.41 -41.74 -16.90
CA GLU A 745 12.76 -42.27 -16.81
C GLU A 745 13.03 -42.89 -15.44
N LYS A 746 12.69 -42.19 -14.36
CA LYS A 746 12.81 -42.69 -12.98
C LYS A 746 11.96 -43.94 -12.74
N ILE A 747 10.76 -44.01 -13.32
CA ILE A 747 9.90 -45.21 -13.28
C ILE A 747 10.58 -46.39 -13.99
N ASN A 748 11.12 -46.19 -15.19
CA ASN A 748 11.75 -47.24 -15.97
C ASN A 748 12.99 -47.80 -15.26
N LEU A 749 13.82 -46.94 -14.70
CA LEU A 749 14.97 -47.35 -13.88
C LEU A 749 14.55 -48.15 -12.64
N THR A 750 13.50 -47.69 -11.95
CA THR A 750 12.97 -48.40 -10.77
C THR A 750 12.38 -49.77 -11.15
N LYS A 751 11.72 -49.88 -12.31
CA LYS A 751 11.21 -51.16 -12.87
C LYS A 751 12.36 -52.13 -13.20
N ASN A 752 13.39 -51.65 -13.89
CA ASN A 752 14.57 -52.45 -14.23
C ASN A 752 15.26 -52.97 -12.96
N ARG A 753 15.35 -52.13 -11.92
CA ARG A 753 15.92 -52.54 -10.63
C ARG A 753 15.06 -53.55 -9.89
N LEU A 754 13.74 -53.38 -9.88
CA LEU A 754 12.80 -54.34 -9.31
C LEU A 754 12.88 -55.70 -10.01
N ALA A 755 13.05 -55.72 -11.33
CA ALA A 755 13.25 -56.95 -12.09
C ALA A 755 14.55 -57.65 -11.69
N LEU A 756 15.64 -56.90 -11.55
CA LEU A 756 16.94 -57.42 -11.10
C LEU A 756 16.85 -58.01 -9.68
N LEU A 757 16.29 -57.27 -8.72
CA LEU A 757 16.15 -57.73 -7.33
C LEU A 757 15.24 -58.95 -7.20
N LYS A 758 14.12 -59.00 -7.94
CA LYS A 758 13.25 -60.18 -7.97
C LYS A 758 13.95 -61.41 -8.57
N SER A 759 14.82 -61.22 -9.56
CA SER A 759 15.62 -62.32 -10.12
C SER A 759 16.66 -62.85 -9.12
N THR A 760 17.23 -61.98 -8.29
CA THR A 760 18.15 -62.38 -7.21
C THR A 760 17.46 -63.15 -6.09
N VAL A 761 16.21 -62.80 -5.74
CA VAL A 761 15.39 -63.55 -4.77
C VAL A 761 15.07 -64.98 -5.26
N MET A 762 14.80 -65.15 -6.57
CA MET A 762 14.55 -66.47 -7.17
C MET A 762 15.79 -67.37 -7.24
N LEU A 763 17.00 -66.82 -7.15
CA LEU A 763 18.26 -67.57 -7.14
C LEU A 763 18.72 -67.97 -5.72
N LEU A 764 18.11 -67.38 -4.68
CA LEU A 764 18.42 -67.59 -3.26
C LEU A 764 17.39 -68.48 -2.52
N GLN A 765 16.30 -68.86 -3.19
CA GLN A 765 15.34 -69.90 -2.76
C GLN A 765 15.63 -71.20 -3.50
#